data_AF-A0A0F9KK84-F1
#
_entry.id   AF-A0A0F9KK84-F1
#
_cell.length_a   1.000
_cell.length_b   1.000
_cell.length_c   1.000
_cell.angle_alpha   90.00
_cell.angle_beta   90.00
_cell.angle_gamma   90.00
#
_symmetry.space_group_name_H-M   'P 1'
#
loop_
_entity.id
_entity.type
_entity.pdbx_description
1 polymer ?
#
loop_
_entity_poly.entity_id
_entity_poly.type
_entity_poly.pdbx_seq_one_letter_code
_entity_poly.pdbx_strand_id
1 'polypeptide(L)'
;DSNSSNINEISFRLFSAGGPPEDDGGTPVTIDVAESVNTGLDESEAGIEAQRGTHILGWGEFGAIPKDFARYQGVEYDFLFRGAYDNTVTYKIDSKVESDGKHWNALNENTGVTPVEGANWTEITFVGEVENIQYSPWTDDKANLWIAAGSNSQSKASTPNAAQVGGTADPFLLFGAGMWDGNLVINFVDESNNAFFRTWAVTSDNTQFTFPSEFAYDTDDLNGVGPFPRGHRILNKPPFVVAGTDPITGLPFENSIIIITETFADEVTQVFKVLYTPDDTKDKLQCAVLDDGIVWEWTSTGAGAAGNWKPLDEFNSDCFHNYQSVLNVKGVQEDQHTFIGPVNTDSAVEVTFNIPDIVDNTTADYNQGFAGMCFQFPFPNMNGVLTAGPSFSEAVGEVYGGGDGPNEQHEPATFDPQNMHQTPDGFRGFNQTDSEEYGTTTHLTFFTKITETIINDKVLRMWSANIPIRVTAYDTADNVMTCDKVIPFNNNWTQVACGLSEFKIYRGAIPIAKAFDSINAISPKLQDNSNIFEWRNLKLVSIQIQSFYDEFGRFNPLQVKGTDAITTLTNLFATVVMMPNRTITMTIDSLNFAKRILVSVSDEEDGRETDRNIEPPFMQRNQIFSYSQLRSDAASELELAKFRRRQFDVVTQGAFDIRFGESFFYTNPRIVFLPADEQTDPGESENTIKLVAKKIEYSLTKNQGGIGGIVRKIYGSKRFT
;
A
#
# COMPACT_ATOMS: atom_id res chain seq x y z
N ASP A 1 13.86 -59.74 -56.40
CA ASP A 1 15.09 -60.42 -56.87
C ASP A 1 16.21 -60.35 -55.87
N SER A 2 16.31 -61.38 -55.02
CA SER A 2 17.48 -61.64 -54.19
C SER A 2 18.12 -62.93 -54.68
N ASN A 3 19.15 -62.80 -55.50
CA ASN A 3 20.14 -63.85 -55.69
C ASN A 3 21.51 -63.19 -55.71
N SER A 4 22.02 -62.85 -54.52
CA SER A 4 23.46 -62.67 -54.31
C SER A 4 23.87 -63.56 -53.13
N SER A 5 24.89 -64.37 -53.36
CA SER A 5 25.35 -65.47 -52.51
C SER A 5 26.33 -65.02 -51.44
N ASN A 6 26.06 -63.91 -50.74
CA ASN A 6 26.95 -63.37 -49.73
C ASN A 6 26.24 -63.29 -48.36
N ILE A 7 26.60 -64.21 -47.46
CA ILE A 7 25.95 -64.43 -46.15
C ILE A 7 26.27 -63.32 -45.13
N ASN A 8 27.20 -62.42 -45.47
CA ASN A 8 27.62 -61.27 -44.65
C ASN A 8 27.04 -59.94 -45.13
N GLU A 9 26.14 -59.94 -46.12
CA GLU A 9 25.67 -58.73 -46.78
C GLU A 9 24.14 -58.59 -46.60
N ILE A 10 23.71 -57.62 -45.80
CA ILE A 10 22.30 -57.25 -45.69
C ILE A 10 22.02 -56.15 -46.72
N SER A 11 21.46 -56.52 -47.87
CA SER A 11 21.04 -55.57 -48.90
C SER A 11 19.65 -55.00 -48.58
N PHE A 12 19.56 -53.72 -48.22
CA PHE A 12 18.28 -53.00 -48.10
C PHE A 12 17.94 -52.31 -49.43
N ARG A 13 16.73 -52.54 -49.96
CA ARG A 13 16.12 -51.66 -50.97
C ARG A 13 15.03 -50.86 -50.30
N LEU A 14 15.35 -49.62 -49.93
CA LEU A 14 14.40 -48.66 -49.38
C LEU A 14 13.73 -47.92 -50.55
N PHE A 15 12.42 -48.02 -50.65
CA PHE A 15 11.61 -47.16 -51.48
C PHE A 15 10.87 -46.18 -50.57
N SER A 16 11.16 -44.88 -50.70
CA SER A 16 10.32 -43.84 -50.11
C SER A 16 9.08 -43.71 -51.00
N ALA A 17 7.92 -44.15 -50.52
CA ALA A 17 6.65 -43.78 -51.10
C ALA A 17 6.15 -42.53 -50.36
N GLY A 18 6.74 -41.39 -50.67
CA GLY A 18 6.19 -40.08 -50.32
C GLY A 18 5.97 -39.30 -51.60
N GLY A 19 4.78 -38.74 -51.80
CA GLY A 19 4.55 -37.77 -52.86
C GLY A 19 5.49 -36.55 -52.70
N PRO A 20 5.74 -35.76 -53.75
CA PRO A 20 6.52 -34.54 -53.62
C PRO A 20 5.90 -33.60 -52.54
N PRO A 21 6.72 -32.80 -51.85
CA PRO A 21 6.20 -31.79 -50.96
C PRO A 21 5.56 -30.66 -51.79
N GLU A 22 4.43 -30.18 -51.29
CA GLU A 22 3.72 -28.93 -51.63
C GLU A 22 2.58 -29.00 -52.68
N ASP A 23 1.46 -28.40 -52.26
CA ASP A 23 0.37 -27.81 -53.06
C ASP A 23 -0.83 -28.59 -53.61
N ASP A 24 -1.03 -29.89 -53.30
CA ASP A 24 -2.25 -30.55 -53.78
C ASP A 24 -2.82 -31.60 -52.83
N GLY A 25 -3.81 -31.20 -52.01
CA GLY A 25 -4.96 -32.00 -51.54
C GLY A 25 -4.75 -33.40 -50.93
N GLY A 26 -3.53 -33.83 -50.67
CA GLY A 26 -3.23 -35.15 -50.12
C GLY A 26 -3.66 -35.21 -48.66
N THR A 27 -4.65 -36.06 -48.35
CA THR A 27 -5.07 -36.30 -46.98
C THR A 27 -3.88 -36.84 -46.16
N PRO A 28 -3.51 -36.20 -45.04
CA PRO A 28 -2.48 -36.73 -44.14
C PRO A 28 -2.74 -38.20 -43.79
N VAL A 29 -1.67 -38.99 -43.66
CA VAL A 29 -1.78 -40.40 -43.28
C VAL A 29 -2.36 -40.50 -41.86
N THR A 30 -3.38 -41.34 -41.68
CA THR A 30 -3.93 -41.66 -40.36
C THR A 30 -3.26 -42.92 -39.80
N ILE A 31 -2.73 -42.81 -38.59
CA ILE A 31 -2.18 -43.93 -37.83
C ILE A 31 -3.15 -44.29 -36.70
N ASP A 32 -3.73 -45.49 -36.79
CA ASP A 32 -4.52 -46.10 -35.72
C ASP A 32 -3.63 -47.04 -34.89
N VAL A 33 -3.75 -47.02 -33.56
CA VAL A 33 -2.93 -47.88 -32.69
C VAL A 33 -3.75 -49.00 -32.04
N ALA A 34 -3.18 -50.20 -32.06
CA ALA A 34 -3.50 -51.33 -31.17
C ALA A 34 -2.35 -51.70 -30.20
N GLU A 35 -1.16 -51.08 -30.29
CA GLU A 35 0.04 -51.48 -29.53
C GLU A 35 0.83 -50.28 -28.93
N SER A 36 0.37 -49.80 -27.76
CA SER A 36 1.08 -48.95 -26.75
C SER A 36 1.65 -47.56 -27.15
N VAL A 37 1.56 -46.62 -26.20
CA VAL A 37 2.00 -45.20 -26.30
C VAL A 37 2.68 -44.84 -24.99
N ASN A 38 3.79 -44.11 -25.02
CA ASN A 38 4.50 -43.60 -23.84
C ASN A 38 4.77 -44.65 -22.73
N THR A 39 5.67 -45.61 -22.97
CA THR A 39 6.07 -46.65 -21.98
C THR A 39 7.06 -46.19 -20.90
N GLY A 40 7.19 -44.87 -20.68
CA GLY A 40 7.98 -44.29 -19.60
C GLY A 40 7.12 -44.02 -18.37
N LEU A 41 7.64 -44.33 -17.18
CA LEU A 41 6.92 -44.26 -15.90
C LEU A 41 6.50 -42.83 -15.46
N ASP A 42 6.90 -41.77 -16.16
CA ASP A 42 6.73 -40.38 -15.72
C ASP A 42 5.93 -39.48 -16.68
N GLU A 43 5.33 -40.01 -17.75
CA GLU A 43 4.50 -39.22 -18.68
C GLU A 43 3.12 -39.86 -18.82
N SER A 44 2.06 -39.11 -18.51
CA SER A 44 0.69 -39.60 -18.63
C SER A 44 0.41 -40.08 -20.06
N GLU A 45 -0.26 -41.21 -20.23
CA GLU A 45 -0.64 -41.77 -21.55
C GLU A 45 -1.50 -40.80 -22.41
N ALA A 46 -1.93 -39.67 -21.84
CA ALA A 46 -2.68 -38.62 -22.52
C ALA A 46 -1.81 -37.48 -23.07
N GLY A 47 -0.52 -37.38 -22.72
CA GLY A 47 0.36 -36.28 -23.17
C GLY A 47 -0.14 -34.89 -22.75
N ILE A 48 -1.04 -34.82 -21.76
CA ILE A 48 -1.58 -33.57 -21.24
C ILE A 48 -0.61 -33.12 -20.15
N GLU A 49 0.31 -32.24 -20.50
CA GLU A 49 0.74 -31.25 -19.53
C GLU A 49 -0.49 -30.36 -19.26
N ALA A 50 -0.87 -30.24 -17.98
CA ALA A 50 -1.87 -29.26 -17.58
C ALA A 50 -1.44 -27.89 -18.10
N GLN A 51 -2.37 -27.10 -18.62
CA GLN A 51 -2.13 -25.69 -18.90
C GLN A 51 -1.56 -25.03 -17.64
N ARG A 52 -0.28 -24.68 -17.69
CA ARG A 52 0.41 -23.95 -16.63
C ARG A 52 0.58 -22.52 -17.12
N GLY A 53 0.21 -21.55 -16.29
CA GLY A 53 0.66 -20.15 -16.41
C GLY A 53 -0.15 -19.27 -17.35
N THR A 54 -1.40 -18.95 -16.99
CA THR A 54 -2.14 -17.76 -17.48
C THR A 54 -1.88 -16.53 -16.59
N HIS A 55 -1.13 -16.72 -15.50
CA HIS A 55 -0.80 -15.71 -14.52
C HIS A 55 0.58 -16.01 -13.93
N ILE A 56 1.47 -15.02 -13.87
CA ILE A 56 2.80 -15.11 -13.25
C ILE A 56 2.99 -13.96 -12.27
N LEU A 57 3.61 -14.27 -11.13
CA LEU A 57 4.03 -13.30 -10.13
C LEU A 57 5.54 -13.21 -10.06
N GLY A 58 6.09 -11.98 -10.07
CA GLY A 58 7.52 -11.73 -10.01
C GLY A 58 7.93 -10.93 -8.78
N TRP A 59 8.95 -11.40 -8.05
CA TRP A 59 9.57 -10.65 -6.95
C TRP A 59 10.90 -10.02 -7.36
N GLY A 60 10.99 -8.68 -7.22
CA GLY A 60 12.19 -7.88 -7.42
C GLY A 60 12.78 -7.36 -6.11
N GLU A 61 13.49 -6.22 -6.19
CA GLU A 61 14.23 -5.64 -5.05
C GLU A 61 13.58 -4.39 -4.41
N PHE A 62 13.24 -3.34 -5.16
CA PHE A 62 12.82 -2.02 -4.61
C PHE A 62 11.38 -1.61 -4.96
N GLY A 63 10.42 -1.98 -4.12
CA GLY A 63 9.00 -1.66 -4.29
C GLY A 63 8.45 -0.79 -3.18
N ALA A 64 7.18 -0.44 -3.30
CA ALA A 64 6.48 0.37 -2.31
C ALA A 64 4.99 0.02 -2.26
N ILE A 65 4.36 0.38 -1.16
CA ILE A 65 2.92 0.57 -1.04
C ILE A 65 2.69 2.06 -0.79
N PRO A 66 1.84 2.73 -1.57
CA PRO A 66 1.01 2.22 -2.66
C PRO A 66 1.82 1.81 -3.92
N LYS A 67 1.29 0.88 -4.73
CA LYS A 67 2.01 0.29 -5.90
C LYS A 67 2.39 1.32 -6.96
N ASP A 68 1.59 2.36 -7.12
CA ASP A 68 1.79 3.38 -8.16
C ASP A 68 3.09 4.16 -7.98
N PHE A 69 3.56 4.35 -6.74
CA PHE A 69 4.87 4.96 -6.51
C PHE A 69 6.01 4.11 -7.10
N ALA A 70 5.96 2.78 -6.92
CA ALA A 70 6.96 1.87 -7.49
C ALA A 70 6.88 1.82 -9.03
N ARG A 71 5.67 1.89 -9.60
CA ARG A 71 5.44 1.98 -11.04
C ARG A 71 6.03 3.27 -11.60
N TYR A 72 5.75 4.40 -10.95
CA TYR A 72 6.28 5.71 -11.33
C TYR A 72 7.80 5.72 -11.32
N GLN A 73 8.44 5.22 -10.25
CA GLN A 73 9.90 5.13 -10.17
C GLN A 73 10.50 4.24 -11.28
N GLY A 74 9.80 3.17 -11.66
CA GLY A 74 10.19 2.32 -12.79
C GLY A 74 10.19 3.08 -14.13
N VAL A 75 9.13 3.85 -14.39
CA VAL A 75 9.02 4.68 -15.60
C VAL A 75 10.04 5.82 -15.59
N GLU A 76 10.25 6.49 -14.45
CA GLU A 76 11.28 7.51 -14.27
C GLU A 76 12.67 6.97 -14.62
N TYR A 77 13.00 5.78 -14.11
CA TYR A 77 14.26 5.13 -14.41
C TYR A 77 14.41 4.82 -15.90
N ASP A 78 13.40 4.20 -16.53
CA ASP A 78 13.44 3.84 -17.95
C ASP A 78 13.47 5.06 -18.88
N PHE A 79 12.86 6.18 -18.46
CA PHE A 79 12.90 7.44 -19.18
C PHE A 79 14.29 8.07 -19.09
N LEU A 80 14.85 8.23 -17.88
CA LEU A 80 16.14 8.88 -17.66
C LEU A 80 17.34 8.11 -18.24
N PHE A 81 17.30 6.78 -18.21
CA PHE A 81 18.42 5.92 -18.64
C PHE A 81 18.20 5.27 -20.01
N ARG A 82 17.33 5.86 -20.83
CA ARG A 82 17.04 5.38 -22.18
C ARG A 82 18.32 5.35 -23.04
N GLY A 83 18.44 4.31 -23.86
CA GLY A 83 19.58 4.18 -24.78
C GLY A 83 19.59 5.28 -25.83
N ALA A 84 20.78 5.82 -26.11
CA ALA A 84 20.97 6.76 -27.21
C ALA A 84 20.70 6.08 -28.57
N TYR A 85 20.16 6.84 -29.52
CA TYR A 85 19.95 6.38 -30.89
C TYR A 85 21.29 5.99 -31.56
N ASP A 86 21.30 4.82 -32.21
CA ASP A 86 22.40 4.27 -32.98
C ASP A 86 21.90 3.94 -34.40
N ASN A 87 22.55 4.53 -35.41
CA ASN A 87 22.17 4.38 -36.81
C ASN A 87 22.45 2.97 -37.39
N THR A 88 23.16 2.11 -36.65
CA THR A 88 23.47 0.74 -37.03
C THR A 88 22.45 -0.29 -36.51
N VAL A 89 21.59 0.11 -35.57
CA VAL A 89 20.60 -0.76 -34.94
C VAL A 89 19.30 -0.75 -35.73
N THR A 90 18.72 -1.93 -35.92
CA THR A 90 17.33 -2.07 -36.39
C THR A 90 16.40 -1.97 -35.20
N TYR A 91 15.64 -0.88 -35.13
CA TYR A 91 14.62 -0.67 -34.12
C TYR A 91 13.32 -1.33 -34.55
N LYS A 92 12.75 -2.17 -33.69
CA LYS A 92 11.41 -2.72 -33.88
C LYS A 92 10.35 -1.68 -33.50
N ILE A 93 9.10 -1.92 -33.89
CA ILE A 93 7.95 -1.13 -33.41
C ILE A 93 8.01 -1.08 -31.87
N ASP A 94 7.69 0.08 -31.30
CA ASP A 94 7.71 0.41 -29.87
C ASP A 94 9.09 0.43 -29.21
N SER A 95 10.17 0.37 -30.00
CA SER A 95 11.51 0.65 -29.49
C SER A 95 11.63 2.12 -29.09
N LYS A 96 12.18 2.38 -27.91
CA LYS A 96 12.36 3.72 -27.37
C LYS A 96 13.83 4.13 -27.36
N VAL A 97 14.13 5.35 -27.80
CA VAL A 97 15.50 5.91 -27.82
C VAL A 97 15.53 7.36 -27.35
N GLU A 98 16.73 7.81 -26.95
CA GLU A 98 17.05 9.23 -26.75
C GLU A 98 17.89 9.74 -27.94
N SER A 99 17.55 10.93 -28.44
CA SER A 99 18.30 11.61 -29.50
C SER A 99 18.13 13.12 -29.36
N ASP A 100 19.25 13.85 -29.32
CA ASP A 100 19.32 15.32 -29.17
C ASP A 100 18.56 15.86 -27.93
N GLY A 101 18.62 15.14 -26.81
CA GLY A 101 17.94 15.51 -25.56
C GLY A 101 16.43 15.31 -25.58
N LYS A 102 15.92 14.59 -26.58
CA LYS A 102 14.50 14.25 -26.74
C LYS A 102 14.32 12.74 -26.78
N HIS A 103 13.13 12.29 -26.38
CA HIS A 103 12.77 10.88 -26.31
C HIS A 103 11.82 10.52 -27.44
N TRP A 104 12.00 9.34 -28.04
CA TRP A 104 11.29 8.94 -29.25
C TRP A 104 10.78 7.49 -29.16
N ASN A 105 9.59 7.22 -29.70
CA ASN A 105 9.02 5.88 -29.91
C ASN A 105 9.06 5.51 -31.38
N ALA A 106 9.52 4.30 -31.72
CA ALA A 106 9.46 3.80 -33.08
C ALA A 106 8.04 3.35 -33.45
N LEU A 107 7.42 4.00 -34.44
CA LEU A 107 6.10 3.62 -34.97
C LEU A 107 6.17 2.45 -35.96
N ASN A 108 7.33 2.24 -36.57
CA ASN A 108 7.59 1.23 -37.59
C ASN A 108 8.98 0.63 -37.39
N GLU A 109 9.17 -0.62 -37.81
CA GLU A 109 10.52 -1.19 -37.87
C GLU A 109 11.38 -0.38 -38.85
N ASN A 110 12.51 0.14 -38.37
CA ASN A 110 13.37 1.01 -39.16
C ASN A 110 14.85 0.85 -38.80
N THR A 111 15.74 1.24 -39.71
CA THR A 111 17.21 1.18 -39.53
C THR A 111 17.84 2.40 -40.17
N GLY A 112 18.73 3.08 -39.46
CA GLY A 112 19.43 4.26 -39.97
C GLY A 112 18.55 5.49 -40.20
N VAL A 113 17.30 5.50 -39.72
CA VAL A 113 16.39 6.65 -39.80
C VAL A 113 16.50 7.46 -38.51
N THR A 114 17.11 8.65 -38.60
CA THR A 114 17.25 9.56 -37.46
C THR A 114 15.89 9.90 -36.84
N PRO A 115 15.75 9.88 -35.50
CA PRO A 115 14.50 10.23 -34.82
C PRO A 115 14.06 11.67 -35.09
N VAL A 116 12.87 11.81 -35.68
CA VAL A 116 12.14 13.06 -35.91
C VAL A 116 10.64 12.74 -36.00
N GLU A 117 9.77 13.67 -35.59
CA GLU A 117 8.32 13.48 -35.63
C GLU A 117 7.84 13.14 -37.05
N GLY A 118 7.16 12.00 -37.22
CA GLY A 118 6.66 11.59 -38.52
C GLY A 118 6.32 10.10 -38.61
N ALA A 119 6.59 9.49 -39.77
CA ALA A 119 6.12 8.13 -40.06
C ALA A 119 6.84 7.02 -39.28
N ASN A 120 8.09 7.24 -38.86
CA ASN A 120 8.90 6.20 -38.20
C ASN A 120 9.04 6.43 -36.70
N TRP A 121 8.93 7.68 -36.26
CA TRP A 121 9.17 8.09 -34.88
C TRP A 121 8.11 9.09 -34.43
N THR A 122 7.72 9.00 -33.17
CA THR A 122 6.93 10.03 -32.49
C THR A 122 7.64 10.44 -31.20
N GLU A 123 7.64 11.74 -30.89
CA GLU A 123 8.24 12.31 -29.70
C GLU A 123 7.43 11.88 -28.48
N ILE A 124 8.13 11.37 -27.47
CA ILE A 124 7.54 10.98 -26.19
C ILE A 124 7.93 12.02 -25.15
N THR A 125 6.96 12.40 -24.32
CA THR A 125 7.22 13.17 -23.11
C THR A 125 7.05 12.26 -21.90
N PHE A 126 7.73 12.56 -20.80
CA PHE A 126 7.55 11.77 -19.59
C PHE A 126 6.10 11.78 -19.13
N VAL A 127 5.43 12.94 -19.18
CA VAL A 127 3.99 13.10 -18.90
C VAL A 127 3.15 12.04 -19.61
N GLY A 128 3.44 11.78 -20.90
CA GLY A 128 2.72 10.77 -21.67
C GLY A 128 3.05 9.33 -21.30
N GLU A 129 4.18 9.05 -20.66
CA GLU A 129 4.53 7.68 -20.20
C GLU A 129 3.98 7.34 -18.82
N VAL A 130 3.78 8.34 -17.97
CA VAL A 130 3.18 8.17 -16.64
C VAL A 130 1.69 8.48 -16.60
N GLU A 131 1.03 8.59 -17.76
CA GLU A 131 -0.40 8.82 -17.86
C GLU A 131 -1.15 7.75 -17.04
N ASN A 132 -1.97 8.19 -16.07
CA ASN A 132 -2.68 7.35 -15.08
C ASN A 132 -1.81 6.66 -14.01
N ILE A 133 -0.55 7.06 -13.82
CA ILE A 133 0.28 6.61 -12.69
C ILE A 133 0.50 7.79 -11.74
N GLN A 134 -0.07 7.67 -10.54
CA GLN A 134 0.06 8.70 -9.52
C GLN A 134 1.40 8.56 -8.78
N TYR A 135 2.18 9.65 -8.72
CA TYR A 135 3.49 9.67 -8.04
C TYR A 135 3.34 9.44 -6.52
N SER A 136 2.41 10.15 -5.87
CA SER A 136 2.24 10.03 -4.42
C SER A 136 0.77 9.87 -4.04
N PRO A 137 0.19 8.66 -4.17
CA PRO A 137 -1.25 8.45 -4.00
C PRO A 137 -1.82 8.84 -2.64
N TRP A 138 -0.98 8.95 -1.61
CA TRP A 138 -1.40 9.35 -0.26
C TRP A 138 -1.21 10.84 0.04
N THR A 139 -0.62 11.63 -0.87
CA THR A 139 -0.44 13.08 -0.68
C THR A 139 -0.95 13.91 -1.86
N ASP A 140 -0.93 13.37 -3.08
CA ASP A 140 -1.30 14.09 -4.29
C ASP A 140 -2.82 14.28 -4.41
N ASP A 141 -3.24 15.54 -4.41
CA ASP A 141 -4.63 15.99 -4.22
C ASP A 141 -5.32 15.47 -2.95
N LYS A 142 -4.55 15.08 -1.91
CA LYS A 142 -5.08 14.45 -0.69
C LYS A 142 -5.14 15.36 0.54
N ALA A 143 -4.94 16.68 0.42
CA ALA A 143 -4.97 17.61 1.56
C ALA A 143 -6.24 17.47 2.43
N ASN A 144 -7.40 17.28 1.80
CA ASN A 144 -8.66 17.10 2.53
C ASN A 144 -8.71 15.78 3.32
N LEU A 145 -8.05 14.72 2.86
CA LEU A 145 -7.96 13.44 3.59
C LEU A 145 -7.04 13.58 4.81
N TRP A 146 -6.00 14.42 4.72
CA TRP A 146 -5.16 14.75 5.87
C TRP A 146 -5.87 15.64 6.88
N ILE A 147 -6.78 16.53 6.43
CA ILE A 147 -7.70 17.25 7.32
C ILE A 147 -8.61 16.25 8.05
N ALA A 148 -9.22 15.33 7.31
CA ALA A 148 -10.11 14.30 7.84
C ALA A 148 -9.45 13.40 8.90
N ALA A 149 -8.14 13.16 8.77
CA ALA A 149 -7.35 12.37 9.71
C ALA A 149 -6.87 13.14 10.95
N GLY A 150 -7.04 14.47 10.97
CA GLY A 150 -6.70 15.35 12.08
C GLY A 150 -7.71 15.27 13.23
N SER A 151 -7.76 16.35 14.02
CA SER A 151 -8.71 16.54 15.12
C SER A 151 -9.74 17.60 14.79
N ASN A 152 -11.00 17.41 15.20
CA ASN A 152 -12.13 18.29 14.89
C ASN A 152 -12.17 18.71 13.42
N SER A 153 -11.99 17.72 12.53
CA SER A 153 -11.82 17.90 11.09
C SER A 153 -13.03 18.59 10.43
N GLN A 154 -14.23 18.46 11.02
CA GLN A 154 -15.44 19.11 10.53
C GLN A 154 -15.45 20.64 10.71
N SER A 155 -14.73 21.15 11.70
CA SER A 155 -14.65 22.57 11.99
C SER A 155 -13.53 23.20 11.16
N LYS A 156 -13.86 24.01 10.14
CA LYS A 156 -12.83 24.69 9.33
C LYS A 156 -11.76 25.36 10.21
N ALA A 157 -10.53 25.50 9.69
CA ALA A 157 -9.50 26.43 10.17
C ALA A 157 -9.91 27.93 10.05
N SER A 158 -11.17 28.28 10.35
CA SER A 158 -11.62 29.66 10.43
C SER A 158 -11.18 30.24 11.77
N THR A 159 -10.01 30.89 11.75
CA THR A 159 -9.46 31.78 12.78
C THR A 159 -9.42 31.23 14.21
N PRO A 160 -8.25 31.11 14.86
CA PRO A 160 -8.21 30.90 16.30
C PRO A 160 -9.01 32.05 16.94
N ASN A 161 -10.11 31.75 17.64
CA ASN A 161 -11.20 32.67 18.02
C ASN A 161 -12.24 33.00 16.93
N ALA A 162 -13.07 32.03 16.53
CA ALA A 162 -14.45 32.36 16.20
C ALA A 162 -15.13 32.90 17.47
N ALA A 163 -15.03 34.21 17.69
CA ALA A 163 -15.74 34.89 18.75
C ALA A 163 -17.23 34.52 18.67
N GLN A 164 -17.74 33.97 19.78
CA GLN A 164 -19.14 33.80 20.13
C GLN A 164 -20.10 34.56 19.20
N VAL A 165 -20.68 33.87 18.20
CA VAL A 165 -21.86 34.40 17.52
C VAL A 165 -23.07 33.98 18.35
N GLY A 166 -23.39 34.80 19.37
CA GLY A 166 -24.71 34.82 20.01
C GLY A 166 -24.88 33.96 21.27
N GLY A 167 -24.37 34.46 22.41
CA GLY A 167 -25.08 34.36 23.72
C GLY A 167 -25.21 33.01 24.43
N THR A 168 -24.93 31.88 23.81
CA THR A 168 -24.75 30.58 24.47
C THR A 168 -23.40 30.06 24.08
N ALA A 169 -22.45 30.07 25.02
CA ALA A 169 -21.13 29.48 24.82
C ALA A 169 -21.31 27.99 24.58
N ASP A 170 -21.12 27.58 23.34
CA ASP A 170 -20.86 26.19 23.05
C ASP A 170 -19.38 25.92 23.41
N PRO A 171 -19.07 25.17 24.48
CA PRO A 171 -17.69 24.85 24.83
C PRO A 171 -16.97 24.03 23.73
N PHE A 172 -17.71 23.46 22.78
CA PHE A 172 -17.20 22.68 21.66
C PHE A 172 -16.62 23.54 20.52
N LEU A 173 -16.90 24.84 20.46
CA LEU A 173 -16.41 25.76 19.41
C LEU A 173 -15.06 26.44 19.75
N LEU A 174 -14.44 26.12 20.90
CA LEU A 174 -13.16 26.71 21.30
C LEU A 174 -11.94 26.09 20.58
N PHE A 175 -12.06 24.86 20.09
CA PHE A 175 -10.99 24.15 19.36
C PHE A 175 -11.36 24.12 17.87
N GLY A 176 -10.54 24.69 16.99
CA GLY A 176 -10.74 24.57 15.53
C GLY A 176 -10.21 23.23 15.01
N ALA A 177 -10.28 22.97 13.70
CA ALA A 177 -9.56 21.83 13.15
C ALA A 177 -8.06 21.90 13.45
N GLY A 178 -7.49 20.75 13.77
CA GLY A 178 -6.12 20.62 14.21
C GLY A 178 -5.48 19.31 13.79
N MET A 179 -4.20 19.17 14.17
CA MET A 179 -3.44 17.93 14.09
C MET A 179 -3.19 17.43 15.51
N TRP A 180 -3.11 16.11 15.67
CA TRP A 180 -2.77 15.49 16.95
C TRP A 180 -1.30 15.03 16.98
N ASP A 181 -0.76 14.90 18.19
CA ASP A 181 0.65 14.65 18.43
C ASP A 181 0.99 13.26 18.98
N GLY A 182 2.24 13.08 19.38
CA GLY A 182 2.83 11.89 20.00
C GLY A 182 2.38 11.60 21.44
N ASN A 183 1.64 12.51 22.09
CA ASN A 183 1.14 12.39 23.46
C ASN A 183 -0.36 12.07 23.52
N LEU A 184 -0.89 11.53 22.42
CA LEU A 184 -2.25 10.99 22.34
C LEU A 184 -2.46 9.83 23.33
N VAL A 185 -1.43 9.02 23.57
CA VAL A 185 -1.40 7.99 24.62
C VAL A 185 -0.32 8.32 25.64
N ILE A 186 -0.71 8.38 26.92
CA ILE A 186 0.20 8.60 28.04
C ILE A 186 -0.01 7.46 29.03
N ASN A 187 1.06 6.75 29.35
CA ASN A 187 1.07 5.78 30.44
C ASN A 187 2.25 6.11 31.35
N PHE A 188 1.97 7.00 32.29
CA PHE A 188 2.99 7.63 33.12
C PHE A 188 2.82 7.21 34.58
N VAL A 189 3.95 6.95 35.25
CA VAL A 189 4.00 6.70 36.69
C VAL A 189 5.19 7.49 37.23
N ASP A 190 4.94 8.38 38.18
CA ASP A 190 6.00 9.16 38.82
C ASP A 190 6.81 8.33 39.85
N GLU A 191 7.86 8.94 40.42
CA GLU A 191 8.66 8.30 41.49
C GLU A 191 7.86 8.01 42.76
N SER A 192 6.72 8.68 42.96
CA SER A 192 5.80 8.50 44.09
C SER A 192 4.73 7.43 43.82
N ASN A 193 4.81 6.72 42.69
CA ASN A 193 3.82 5.76 42.19
C ASN A 193 2.43 6.36 41.89
N ASN A 194 2.34 7.67 41.63
CA ASN A 194 1.12 8.24 41.06
C ASN A 194 1.05 7.87 39.58
N ALA A 195 0.04 7.10 39.22
CA ALA A 195 -0.22 6.71 37.85
C ALA A 195 -1.11 7.75 37.15
N PHE A 196 -0.80 8.03 35.90
CA PHE A 196 -1.60 8.83 34.99
C PHE A 196 -1.73 8.08 33.68
N PHE A 197 -2.97 7.96 33.21
CA PHE A 197 -3.29 7.25 31.99
C PHE A 197 -4.17 8.10 31.08
N ARG A 198 -3.73 8.25 29.84
CA ARG A 198 -4.48 8.80 28.72
C ARG A 198 -4.51 7.79 27.59
N THR A 199 -5.68 7.61 27.01
CA THR A 199 -5.91 6.89 25.76
C THR A 199 -6.68 7.78 24.79
N TRP A 200 -7.10 7.23 23.66
CA TRP A 200 -7.82 7.94 22.61
C TRP A 200 -9.07 7.21 22.14
N ALA A 201 -9.99 8.00 21.58
CA ALA A 201 -11.14 7.55 20.83
C ALA A 201 -11.28 8.37 19.54
N VAL A 202 -11.86 7.79 18.50
CA VAL A 202 -12.12 8.52 17.25
C VAL A 202 -13.27 9.48 17.50
N THR A 203 -14.39 8.96 18.01
CA THR A 203 -15.61 9.74 18.24
C THR A 203 -16.01 9.73 19.72
N SER A 204 -16.81 10.72 20.10
CA SER A 204 -17.60 10.66 21.32
C SER A 204 -19.08 10.58 21.00
N ASP A 205 -19.86 10.11 21.96
CA ASP A 205 -21.30 10.11 21.85
C ASP A 205 -21.86 11.55 21.81
N ASN A 206 -22.58 11.92 20.75
CA ASN A 206 -23.24 13.22 20.63
C ASN A 206 -24.75 13.11 20.83
N THR A 207 -25.40 14.23 21.09
CA THR A 207 -26.79 14.28 21.55
C THR A 207 -27.74 13.58 20.58
N GLN A 208 -28.19 12.36 20.97
CA GLN A 208 -29.28 11.54 20.42
C GLN A 208 -28.85 10.21 19.77
N PHE A 209 -28.42 9.21 20.57
CA PHE A 209 -28.51 7.76 20.27
C PHE A 209 -28.04 7.28 18.87
N THR A 210 -27.21 8.05 18.18
CA THR A 210 -26.81 7.80 16.79
C THR A 210 -25.31 8.02 16.70
N PHE A 211 -24.58 7.06 16.15
CA PHE A 211 -23.17 7.27 15.90
C PHE A 211 -22.97 8.29 14.77
N PRO A 212 -21.85 9.02 14.73
CA PRO A 212 -21.59 9.93 13.64
C PRO A 212 -21.34 9.11 12.35
N SER A 213 -22.32 9.13 11.44
CA SER A 213 -22.36 8.32 10.21
C SER A 213 -21.21 8.63 9.26
N GLU A 214 -20.59 9.78 9.40
CA GLU A 214 -19.41 10.20 8.65
C GLU A 214 -18.19 9.30 8.88
N PHE A 215 -18.10 8.54 9.99
CA PHE A 215 -17.00 7.59 10.20
C PHE A 215 -17.37 6.14 9.86
N ALA A 216 -18.59 5.89 9.36
CA ALA A 216 -19.02 4.58 8.87
C ALA A 216 -18.60 4.38 7.40
N TYR A 217 -18.50 3.14 6.93
CA TYR A 217 -18.25 2.86 5.51
C TYR A 217 -19.40 3.36 4.64
N ASP A 218 -20.64 3.01 4.98
CA ASP A 218 -21.85 3.47 4.27
C ASP A 218 -22.64 4.50 5.11
N THR A 219 -22.98 5.63 4.49
CA THR A 219 -23.84 6.68 5.08
C THR A 219 -25.33 6.47 4.82
N ASP A 220 -25.70 5.59 3.89
CA ASP A 220 -27.06 5.43 3.37
C ASP A 220 -27.86 4.32 4.08
N ASP A 221 -27.22 3.47 4.90
CA ASP A 221 -27.92 2.31 5.47
C ASP A 221 -28.86 2.63 6.67
N LEU A 222 -30.05 2.08 6.52
CA LEU A 222 -31.33 2.43 7.13
C LEU A 222 -31.48 1.91 8.56
N ASN A 223 -30.67 2.37 9.54
CA ASN A 223 -31.01 2.29 10.99
C ASN A 223 -30.16 3.22 11.90
N GLY A 224 -29.34 4.12 11.33
CA GLY A 224 -28.57 5.10 12.12
C GLY A 224 -27.27 4.56 12.73
N VAL A 225 -26.81 3.38 12.29
CA VAL A 225 -25.50 2.81 12.65
C VAL A 225 -24.95 2.08 11.41
N GLY A 226 -24.32 2.79 10.48
CA GLY A 226 -23.60 2.15 9.37
C GLY A 226 -22.43 1.30 9.89
N PRO A 227 -21.90 0.34 9.10
CA PRO A 227 -20.75 -0.48 9.48
C PRO A 227 -19.52 0.42 9.74
N PHE A 228 -19.02 0.45 10.96
CA PHE A 228 -17.80 1.19 11.30
C PHE A 228 -16.55 0.31 11.10
N PRO A 229 -15.38 0.93 10.84
CA PRO A 229 -14.11 0.22 10.75
C PRO A 229 -13.77 -0.56 12.01
N ARG A 230 -13.19 -1.76 11.85
CA ARG A 230 -12.59 -2.47 12.99
C ARG A 230 -11.53 -1.60 13.68
N GLY A 231 -11.55 -1.64 15.00
CA GLY A 231 -10.68 -0.81 15.83
C GLY A 231 -11.15 0.64 15.97
N HIS A 232 -12.31 1.01 15.41
CA HIS A 232 -12.94 2.30 15.70
C HIS A 232 -13.29 2.36 17.20
N ARG A 233 -12.89 3.46 17.83
CA ARG A 233 -13.02 3.64 19.29
C ARG A 233 -13.99 4.76 19.59
N ILE A 234 -14.86 4.53 20.57
CA ILE A 234 -15.87 5.50 21.01
C ILE A 234 -15.70 5.76 22.51
N LEU A 235 -15.76 7.03 22.89
CA LEU A 235 -15.99 7.44 24.26
C LEU A 235 -17.51 7.42 24.55
N ASN A 236 -17.98 6.36 25.22
CA ASN A 236 -19.41 6.15 25.50
C ASN A 236 -19.85 6.91 26.75
N LYS A 237 -20.06 8.22 26.61
CA LYS A 237 -20.51 9.14 27.66
C LYS A 237 -22.02 9.45 27.53
N PRO A 238 -22.69 9.96 28.59
CA PRO A 238 -24.10 10.33 28.49
C PRO A 238 -24.38 11.37 27.40
N PRO A 239 -25.48 11.23 26.62
CA PRO A 239 -26.43 10.11 26.63
C PRO A 239 -25.83 8.86 25.98
N PHE A 240 -25.90 7.68 26.62
CA PHE A 240 -25.21 6.48 26.12
C PHE A 240 -25.88 5.87 24.88
N VAL A 241 -25.12 5.67 23.80
CA VAL A 241 -25.50 4.93 22.59
C VAL A 241 -25.41 3.43 22.82
N VAL A 242 -24.42 2.96 23.58
CA VAL A 242 -24.27 1.54 23.92
C VAL A 242 -24.55 1.33 25.41
N ALA A 243 -25.55 0.50 25.72
CA ALA A 243 -25.96 0.19 27.09
C ALA A 243 -25.74 -1.28 27.44
N GLY A 244 -25.77 -1.60 28.74
CA GLY A 244 -25.61 -2.96 29.24
C GLY A 244 -24.16 -3.31 29.52
N THR A 245 -23.80 -4.58 29.29
CA THR A 245 -22.53 -5.16 29.72
C THR A 245 -21.87 -5.89 28.58
N ASP A 246 -20.56 -5.71 28.44
CA ASP A 246 -19.73 -6.48 27.53
C ASP A 246 -19.82 -7.98 27.88
N PRO A 247 -20.29 -8.84 26.96
CA PRO A 247 -20.49 -10.26 27.24
C PRO A 247 -19.18 -11.03 27.46
N ILE A 248 -18.05 -10.49 27.01
CA ILE A 248 -16.72 -11.11 27.14
C ILE A 248 -16.07 -10.70 28.46
N THR A 249 -16.06 -9.40 28.77
CA THR A 249 -15.35 -8.87 29.95
C THR A 249 -16.23 -8.76 31.20
N GLY A 250 -17.55 -8.72 31.05
CA GLY A 250 -18.50 -8.46 32.14
C GLY A 250 -18.50 -7.01 32.62
N LEU A 251 -17.81 -6.10 31.92
CA LEU A 251 -17.72 -4.68 32.26
C LEU A 251 -18.88 -3.87 31.65
N PRO A 252 -19.36 -2.80 32.31
CA PRO A 252 -20.43 -1.97 31.77
C PRO A 252 -19.94 -1.18 30.55
N PHE A 253 -20.79 -1.05 29.54
CA PHE A 253 -20.51 -0.17 28.41
C PHE A 253 -20.60 1.30 28.80
N GLU A 254 -21.51 1.65 29.69
CA GLU A 254 -21.74 3.01 30.16
C GLU A 254 -20.46 3.62 30.76
N ASN A 255 -20.14 4.85 30.35
CA ASN A 255 -18.94 5.59 30.74
C ASN A 255 -17.60 4.96 30.33
N SER A 256 -17.62 3.82 29.63
CA SER A 256 -16.43 3.13 29.19
C SER A 256 -15.94 3.66 27.84
N ILE A 257 -14.68 3.40 27.58
CA ILE A 257 -14.07 3.55 26.26
C ILE A 257 -14.24 2.21 25.56
N ILE A 258 -14.95 2.21 24.45
CA ILE A 258 -15.36 1.00 23.73
C ILE A 258 -14.67 0.94 22.38
N ILE A 259 -14.44 -0.27 21.89
CA ILE A 259 -13.81 -0.54 20.60
C ILE A 259 -14.67 -1.53 19.81
N ILE A 260 -14.76 -1.31 18.50
CA ILE A 260 -15.39 -2.24 17.57
C ILE A 260 -14.37 -3.32 17.20
N THR A 261 -14.70 -4.58 17.48
CA THR A 261 -13.77 -5.70 17.28
C THR A 261 -14.04 -6.49 16.01
N GLU A 262 -15.29 -6.52 15.56
CA GLU A 262 -15.73 -7.21 14.36
C GLU A 262 -16.87 -6.41 13.73
N THR A 263 -16.82 -6.30 12.40
CA THR A 263 -17.87 -5.73 11.55
C THR A 263 -18.28 -6.83 10.58
N PHE A 264 -19.55 -7.22 10.59
CA PHE A 264 -20.03 -8.32 9.76
C PHE A 264 -20.59 -7.82 8.43
N ALA A 265 -20.53 -8.69 7.41
CA ALA A 265 -20.99 -8.46 6.05
C ALA A 265 -22.51 -8.23 5.90
N ASP A 266 -23.28 -8.37 6.97
CA ASP A 266 -24.70 -8.03 6.98
C ASP A 266 -24.95 -6.55 7.31
N GLU A 267 -23.89 -5.75 7.44
CA GLU A 267 -23.84 -4.29 7.66
C GLU A 267 -24.59 -3.78 8.92
N VAL A 268 -25.23 -4.68 9.66
CA VAL A 268 -26.10 -4.38 10.81
C VAL A 268 -25.54 -4.92 12.13
N THR A 269 -24.65 -5.93 12.10
CA THR A 269 -24.11 -6.54 13.33
C THR A 269 -22.68 -6.06 13.61
N GLN A 270 -22.47 -5.32 14.71
CA GLN A 270 -21.16 -4.91 15.21
C GLN A 270 -20.89 -5.51 16.59
N VAL A 271 -19.64 -5.94 16.83
CA VAL A 271 -19.23 -6.46 18.14
C VAL A 271 -18.45 -5.40 18.91
N PHE A 272 -19.11 -4.82 19.90
CA PHE A 272 -18.50 -3.89 20.84
C PHE A 272 -17.78 -4.62 21.97
N LYS A 273 -16.59 -4.13 22.31
CA LYS A 273 -15.82 -4.56 23.47
C LYS A 273 -15.45 -3.37 24.32
N VAL A 274 -15.51 -3.54 25.64
CA VAL A 274 -15.00 -2.55 26.58
C VAL A 274 -13.46 -2.63 26.61
N LEU A 275 -12.80 -1.53 26.25
CA LEU A 275 -11.35 -1.42 26.32
C LEU A 275 -10.91 -0.92 27.70
N TYR A 276 -11.55 0.14 28.18
CA TYR A 276 -11.29 0.70 29.51
C TYR A 276 -12.59 1.13 30.18
N THR A 277 -12.70 0.81 31.47
CA THR A 277 -13.78 1.30 32.34
C THR A 277 -13.17 2.17 33.43
N PRO A 278 -13.54 3.45 33.53
CA PRO A 278 -13.24 4.23 34.71
C PRO A 278 -14.04 3.71 35.91
N ASP A 279 -13.46 3.83 37.10
CA ASP A 279 -14.13 3.50 38.36
C ASP A 279 -13.76 4.54 39.42
N ASP A 280 -14.28 4.38 40.64
CA ASP A 280 -14.06 5.31 41.76
C ASP A 280 -12.59 5.41 42.21
N THR A 281 -11.70 4.52 41.69
CA THR A 281 -10.25 4.53 41.94
C THR A 281 -9.45 5.11 40.78
N LYS A 282 -10.08 5.41 39.64
CA LYS A 282 -9.47 5.92 38.41
C LYS A 282 -9.84 7.38 38.12
N ASP A 283 -9.97 8.20 39.16
CA ASP A 283 -10.04 9.65 38.99
C ASP A 283 -8.83 10.15 38.20
N LYS A 284 -9.06 11.04 37.23
CA LYS A 284 -8.07 11.57 36.27
C LYS A 284 -7.71 10.64 35.09
N LEU A 285 -8.47 9.57 34.83
CA LEU A 285 -8.40 8.90 33.51
C LEU A 285 -8.71 9.91 32.41
N GLN A 286 -7.90 9.96 31.36
CA GLN A 286 -8.13 10.84 30.23
C GLN A 286 -8.38 10.09 28.92
N CYS A 287 -9.26 10.64 28.08
CA CYS A 287 -9.53 10.17 26.73
C CYS A 287 -9.46 11.34 25.76
N ALA A 288 -8.48 11.34 24.86
CA ALA A 288 -8.39 12.28 23.76
C ALA A 288 -9.36 11.84 22.65
N VAL A 289 -10.40 12.62 22.38
CA VAL A 289 -11.37 12.32 21.32
C VAL A 289 -11.00 13.12 20.09
N LEU A 290 -10.66 12.42 18.99
CA LEU A 290 -10.17 13.05 17.77
C LEU A 290 -11.23 13.94 17.12
N ASP A 291 -12.46 13.43 16.96
CA ASP A 291 -13.58 14.15 16.35
C ASP A 291 -13.98 15.39 17.15
N ASP A 292 -14.01 15.30 18.48
CA ASP A 292 -14.26 16.47 19.33
C ASP A 292 -13.09 17.48 19.30
N GLY A 293 -11.86 17.01 19.06
CA GLY A 293 -10.63 17.79 19.29
C GLY A 293 -10.41 18.15 20.77
N ILE A 294 -10.97 17.35 21.69
CA ILE A 294 -11.00 17.62 23.13
C ILE A 294 -10.46 16.42 23.91
N VAL A 295 -9.70 16.71 24.96
CA VAL A 295 -9.35 15.70 25.97
C VAL A 295 -10.40 15.69 27.08
N TRP A 296 -11.04 14.55 27.29
CA TRP A 296 -12.00 14.34 28.36
C TRP A 296 -11.30 13.74 29.58
N GLU A 297 -11.69 14.16 30.78
CA GLU A 297 -11.20 13.62 32.04
C GLU A 297 -12.35 13.04 32.86
N TRP A 298 -12.13 11.84 33.41
CA TRP A 298 -13.06 11.19 34.32
C TRP A 298 -12.98 11.74 35.75
N THR A 299 -14.14 11.94 36.37
CA THR A 299 -14.28 12.18 37.80
C THR A 299 -15.44 11.39 38.39
N SER A 300 -15.15 10.64 39.46
CA SER A 300 -16.10 9.89 40.27
C SER A 300 -17.18 10.75 40.93
N THR A 301 -16.87 12.02 41.20
CA THR A 301 -17.75 12.95 41.93
C THR A 301 -18.83 13.64 41.08
N GLY A 302 -18.95 13.34 39.79
CA GLY A 302 -20.03 13.79 38.90
C GLY A 302 -20.13 15.30 38.78
N ALA A 303 -19.62 15.88 37.69
CA ALA A 303 -19.53 17.33 37.53
C ALA A 303 -20.01 17.78 36.14
N GLY A 304 -21.30 17.62 35.82
CA GLY A 304 -21.93 18.37 34.72
C GLY A 304 -22.92 17.61 33.85
N ALA A 305 -23.32 18.25 32.74
CA ALA A 305 -24.31 17.77 31.76
C ALA A 305 -23.88 16.51 30.99
N ALA A 306 -22.57 16.20 30.96
CA ALA A 306 -21.98 14.98 30.38
C ALA A 306 -21.66 13.90 31.43
N GLY A 307 -22.27 13.98 32.62
CA GLY A 307 -22.05 13.03 33.71
C GLY A 307 -20.68 13.16 34.36
N ASN A 308 -19.95 12.05 34.42
CA ASN A 308 -18.66 11.92 35.10
C ASN A 308 -17.47 12.23 34.18
N TRP A 309 -17.69 12.42 32.88
CA TRP A 309 -16.70 12.90 31.93
C TRP A 309 -16.82 14.43 31.80
N LYS A 310 -15.72 15.14 32.07
CA LYS A 310 -15.63 16.60 31.87
C LYS A 310 -14.63 16.92 30.75
N PRO A 311 -14.90 17.90 29.89
CA PRO A 311 -13.89 18.38 28.96
C PRO A 311 -12.79 19.09 29.76
N LEU A 312 -11.54 18.87 29.39
CA LEU A 312 -10.43 19.64 29.92
C LEU A 312 -10.38 21.03 29.26
N ASP A 313 -9.86 22.00 30.02
CA ASP A 313 -9.63 23.35 29.53
C ASP A 313 -8.44 23.41 28.56
N GLU A 314 -8.27 24.56 27.89
CA GLU A 314 -7.27 24.76 26.84
C GLU A 314 -5.84 24.37 27.26
N PHE A 315 -5.41 24.54 28.52
CA PHE A 315 -4.08 24.11 28.97
C PHE A 315 -3.83 22.60 28.95
N ASN A 316 -4.89 21.81 28.92
CA ASN A 316 -4.86 20.37 29.19
C ASN A 316 -5.23 19.50 27.97
N SER A 317 -5.61 20.13 26.84
CA SER A 317 -5.72 19.50 25.51
C SER A 317 -4.38 19.57 24.76
N ASP A 318 -3.28 19.22 25.42
CA ASP A 318 -1.91 19.39 24.95
C ASP A 318 -1.55 18.55 23.71
N CYS A 319 -2.38 17.56 23.36
CA CYS A 319 -2.17 16.70 22.21
C CYS A 319 -2.91 17.14 20.95
N PHE A 320 -3.66 18.25 20.98
CA PHE A 320 -4.41 18.79 19.85
C PHE A 320 -3.94 20.20 19.50
N HIS A 321 -3.60 20.41 18.24
CA HIS A 321 -2.94 21.62 17.77
C HIS A 321 -3.59 22.18 16.50
N ASN A 322 -4.21 23.35 16.62
CA ASN A 322 -4.90 23.98 15.50
C ASN A 322 -3.90 24.39 14.40
N TYR A 323 -4.22 24.05 13.15
CA TYR A 323 -3.47 24.54 11.99
C TYR A 323 -4.15 25.78 11.40
N GLN A 324 -3.40 26.57 10.64
CA GLN A 324 -3.92 27.68 9.84
C GLN A 324 -4.51 27.18 8.52
N SER A 325 -3.79 26.30 7.82
CA SER A 325 -4.24 25.71 6.56
C SER A 325 -3.59 24.37 6.30
N VAL A 326 -4.30 23.51 5.57
CA VAL A 326 -3.76 22.31 4.92
C VAL A 326 -4.05 22.45 3.43
N LEU A 327 -3.03 22.35 2.59
CA LEU A 327 -3.14 22.58 1.15
C LEU A 327 -2.31 21.55 0.38
N ASN A 328 -2.76 21.23 -0.83
CA ASN A 328 -1.89 20.61 -1.83
C ASN A 328 -0.99 21.68 -2.43
N VAL A 329 0.31 21.38 -2.50
CA VAL A 329 1.35 22.29 -3.02
C VAL A 329 2.35 21.50 -3.84
N LYS A 330 3.26 22.24 -4.46
CA LYS A 330 4.36 21.67 -5.25
C LYS A 330 5.21 20.69 -4.47
N GLY A 331 5.30 19.48 -5.01
CA GLY A 331 6.10 18.39 -4.46
C GLY A 331 7.55 18.37 -4.94
N VAL A 332 8.26 17.32 -4.52
CA VAL A 332 9.66 17.05 -4.86
C VAL A 332 9.87 16.98 -6.36
N GLN A 333 8.93 16.35 -7.08
CA GLN A 333 9.01 16.18 -8.53
C GLN A 333 9.08 17.53 -9.25
N GLU A 334 8.24 18.49 -8.88
CA GLU A 334 8.29 19.80 -9.53
C GLU A 334 9.47 20.66 -9.02
N ASP A 335 9.74 20.66 -7.72
CA ASP A 335 10.77 21.50 -7.11
C ASP A 335 12.20 21.07 -7.46
N GLN A 336 12.46 19.76 -7.63
CA GLN A 336 13.81 19.22 -7.85
C GLN A 336 14.01 18.53 -9.20
N HIS A 337 12.96 18.06 -9.88
CA HIS A 337 13.06 17.30 -11.15
C HIS A 337 12.56 18.12 -12.36
N THR A 338 13.07 19.34 -12.52
CA THR A 338 12.67 20.27 -13.60
C THR A 338 12.89 19.78 -15.04
N PHE A 339 13.61 18.68 -15.24
CA PHE A 339 13.96 18.14 -16.56
C PHE A 339 12.86 17.27 -17.18
N ILE A 340 11.84 16.91 -16.40
CA ILE A 340 10.88 15.86 -16.76
C ILE A 340 9.50 16.43 -17.20
N GLY A 341 9.22 17.70 -16.92
CA GLY A 341 7.95 18.39 -17.23
C GLY A 341 6.90 18.26 -16.11
N PRO A 342 5.80 19.05 -16.14
CA PRO A 342 4.83 19.08 -15.05
C PRO A 342 3.92 17.84 -15.06
N VAL A 343 4.20 16.88 -14.19
CA VAL A 343 3.28 15.78 -13.83
C VAL A 343 3.17 15.78 -12.31
N ASN A 344 1.97 15.54 -11.77
CA ASN A 344 1.76 15.45 -10.32
C ASN A 344 2.27 16.72 -9.61
N THR A 345 1.96 17.89 -10.21
CA THR A 345 2.55 19.19 -9.84
C THR A 345 2.26 19.54 -8.39
N ASP A 346 1.04 19.29 -7.90
CA ASP A 346 0.64 19.56 -6.51
C ASP A 346 0.63 18.29 -5.63
N SER A 347 1.64 17.44 -5.81
CA SER A 347 1.74 16.12 -5.17
C SER A 347 1.95 16.14 -3.65
N ALA A 348 2.34 17.27 -3.07
CA ALA A 348 2.67 17.35 -1.65
C ALA A 348 1.54 17.95 -0.82
N VAL A 349 1.42 17.48 0.42
CA VAL A 349 0.53 18.08 1.42
C VAL A 349 1.33 19.00 2.32
N GLU A 350 0.87 20.22 2.45
CA GLU A 350 1.47 21.26 3.28
C GLU A 350 0.52 21.64 4.42
N VAL A 351 1.02 21.58 5.66
CA VAL A 351 0.33 22.09 6.84
C VAL A 351 1.06 23.31 7.36
N THR A 352 0.32 24.41 7.51
CA THR A 352 0.84 25.66 8.04
C THR A 352 0.29 25.92 9.43
N PHE A 353 1.18 26.22 10.37
CA PHE A 353 0.88 26.56 11.76
C PHE A 353 1.26 28.01 12.03
N ASN A 354 0.37 28.75 12.68
CA ASN A 354 0.69 30.05 13.26
C ASN A 354 0.98 29.86 14.73
N ILE A 355 2.22 30.14 15.11
CA ILE A 355 2.65 30.12 16.49
C ILE A 355 2.65 31.58 16.97
N PRO A 356 1.68 31.97 17.81
CA PRO A 356 1.61 33.32 18.37
C PRO A 356 2.75 33.53 19.37
N ASP A 357 2.94 34.79 19.75
CA ASP A 357 3.83 35.18 20.83
C ASP A 357 3.24 34.67 22.13
N ILE A 358 3.89 33.63 22.67
CA ILE A 358 3.47 32.98 23.90
C ILE A 358 3.95 33.85 25.07
N VAL A 359 3.23 34.95 25.33
CA VAL A 359 3.42 35.79 26.52
C VAL A 359 2.77 35.07 27.71
N ASP A 360 3.40 35.14 28.89
CA ASP A 360 2.98 34.43 30.12
C ASP A 360 1.43 34.26 30.24
N ASN A 361 0.97 33.01 30.06
CA ASN A 361 -0.32 32.45 30.49
C ASN A 361 -1.64 32.93 29.84
N THR A 362 -1.69 33.29 28.55
CA THR A 362 -2.98 33.23 27.82
C THR A 362 -3.26 31.79 27.35
N THR A 363 -4.41 31.25 27.77
CA THR A 363 -4.81 29.84 27.67
C THR A 363 -4.80 29.27 26.25
N ALA A 364 -5.13 30.09 25.25
CA ALA A 364 -5.29 29.66 23.86
C ALA A 364 -3.97 29.56 23.08
N ASP A 365 -2.91 30.24 23.51
CA ASP A 365 -1.68 30.40 22.73
C ASP A 365 -0.65 29.28 23.01
N TYR A 366 -0.74 28.62 24.16
CA TYR A 366 0.20 27.56 24.56
C TYR A 366 0.14 26.33 23.63
N ASN A 367 -1.06 25.83 23.34
CA ASN A 367 -1.23 24.67 22.45
C ASN A 367 -0.99 24.99 20.97
N GLN A 368 -0.86 26.27 20.61
CA GLN A 368 -0.49 26.66 19.25
C GLN A 368 1.02 26.53 18.99
N GLY A 369 1.84 26.29 20.03
CA GLY A 369 3.27 26.04 19.91
C GLY A 369 3.63 24.63 19.43
N PHE A 370 3.14 24.25 18.25
CA PHE A 370 3.36 22.93 17.65
C PHE A 370 3.49 23.04 16.13
N ALA A 371 4.18 22.07 15.54
CA ALA A 371 4.10 21.81 14.11
C ALA A 371 4.30 20.31 13.86
N GLY A 372 3.37 19.73 13.11
CA GLY A 372 3.36 18.32 12.77
C GLY A 372 2.18 17.96 11.88
N MET A 373 2.16 16.73 11.40
CA MET A 373 1.13 16.20 10.53
C MET A 373 0.76 14.81 11.03
N CYS A 374 -0.49 14.42 10.90
CA CYS A 374 -0.96 13.12 11.35
C CYS A 374 -1.91 12.50 10.34
N PHE A 375 -1.90 11.17 10.27
CA PHE A 375 -2.83 10.40 9.44
C PHE A 375 -3.18 9.08 10.13
N GLN A 376 -4.27 8.44 9.69
CA GLN A 376 -4.78 7.22 10.31
C GLN A 376 -5.38 6.25 9.29
N PHE A 377 -5.48 4.99 9.69
CA PHE A 377 -6.09 3.90 8.93
C PHE A 377 -7.46 3.51 9.54
N PRO A 378 -8.48 3.18 8.74
CA PRO A 378 -8.50 3.26 7.27
C PRO A 378 -8.30 4.71 6.78
N PHE A 379 -7.80 4.85 5.55
CA PHE A 379 -7.49 6.14 4.94
C PHE A 379 -8.38 6.35 3.71
N PRO A 380 -9.20 7.42 3.65
CA PRO A 380 -9.55 8.31 4.76
C PRO A 380 -10.34 7.58 5.86
N ASN A 381 -10.42 8.17 7.04
CA ASN A 381 -11.15 7.62 8.19
C ASN A 381 -12.57 8.16 8.34
N MET A 382 -12.98 9.09 7.47
CA MET A 382 -14.33 9.63 7.43
C MET A 382 -14.73 9.91 5.98
N ASN A 383 -16.04 9.98 5.73
CA ASN A 383 -16.65 10.31 4.46
C ASN A 383 -16.64 11.82 4.20
N GLY A 384 -16.67 12.16 2.90
CA GLY A 384 -16.35 13.46 2.30
C GLY A 384 -17.18 14.71 2.66
N VAL A 385 -17.91 14.75 3.77
CA VAL A 385 -18.71 15.93 4.16
C VAL A 385 -18.01 16.70 5.28
N LEU A 386 -17.13 17.63 4.91
CA LEU A 386 -16.66 18.66 5.84
C LEU A 386 -17.75 19.74 5.98
N THR A 387 -18.32 19.89 7.17
CA THR A 387 -19.43 20.83 7.50
C THR A 387 -19.15 22.28 7.07
N ALA A 388 -17.87 22.65 6.89
CA ALA A 388 -17.45 23.90 6.27
C ALA A 388 -16.15 23.76 5.44
N GLY A 389 -16.13 22.98 4.36
CA GLY A 389 -14.96 22.83 3.48
C GLY A 389 -15.28 22.31 2.06
N PRO A 390 -14.28 22.26 1.15
CA PRO A 390 -14.43 21.46 -0.06
C PRO A 390 -14.59 20.00 0.34
N SER A 391 -15.67 19.37 -0.12
CA SER A 391 -15.85 17.92 0.01
C SER A 391 -14.75 17.19 -0.75
N PHE A 392 -14.36 16.02 -0.26
CA PHE A 392 -13.59 15.04 -1.02
C PHE A 392 -14.53 13.91 -1.44
N SER A 393 -14.18 13.16 -2.48
CA SER A 393 -15.06 12.11 -3.03
C SER A 393 -14.82 10.76 -2.40
N GLU A 394 -13.66 10.55 -1.79
CA GLU A 394 -13.25 9.27 -1.23
C GLU A 394 -14.07 8.90 0.02
N ALA A 395 -14.62 7.69 0.03
CA ALA A 395 -15.28 7.08 1.17
C ALA A 395 -14.26 6.56 2.21
N VAL A 396 -14.73 6.21 3.41
CA VAL A 396 -13.89 5.61 4.45
C VAL A 396 -13.13 4.41 3.90
N GLY A 397 -11.81 4.44 3.98
CA GLY A 397 -10.94 3.34 3.54
C GLY A 397 -10.82 3.15 2.03
N GLU A 398 -11.33 4.06 1.21
CA GLU A 398 -11.22 3.96 -0.25
C GLU A 398 -9.76 4.06 -0.74
N VAL A 399 -8.90 4.84 -0.07
CA VAL A 399 -7.47 4.93 -0.42
C VAL A 399 -6.67 3.79 0.22
N TYR A 400 -7.04 3.37 1.42
CA TYR A 400 -6.51 2.18 2.09
C TYR A 400 -7.49 1.71 3.16
N GLY A 401 -7.94 0.46 3.04
CA GLY A 401 -8.69 -0.24 4.08
C GLY A 401 -10.06 -0.74 3.67
N GLY A 402 -10.20 -1.08 2.38
CA GLY A 402 -11.33 -1.79 1.81
C GLY A 402 -12.65 -1.05 1.94
N GLY A 403 -12.72 0.23 1.50
CA GLY A 403 -13.92 1.07 1.53
C GLY A 403 -15.14 0.50 0.78
N ASP A 404 -15.79 1.27 -0.09
CA ASP A 404 -16.94 0.79 -0.90
C ASP A 404 -16.57 -0.22 -2.00
N GLY A 405 -15.41 -0.85 -1.87
CA GLY A 405 -14.96 -1.90 -2.77
C GLY A 405 -15.88 -3.13 -2.74
N PRO A 406 -15.75 -4.06 -3.69
CA PRO A 406 -16.57 -5.28 -3.77
C PRO A 406 -16.46 -6.25 -2.57
N ASN A 407 -15.72 -5.87 -1.53
CA ASN A 407 -15.50 -6.68 -0.35
C ASN A 407 -16.50 -6.30 0.74
N GLU A 408 -17.53 -7.14 0.91
CA GLU A 408 -18.55 -7.02 1.97
C GLU A 408 -17.95 -7.00 3.40
N GLN A 409 -16.66 -7.28 3.60
CA GLN A 409 -16.03 -7.33 4.94
C GLN A 409 -15.38 -6.02 5.40
N HIS A 410 -15.23 -5.03 4.51
CA HIS A 410 -14.61 -3.73 4.81
C HIS A 410 -13.33 -3.80 5.68
N GLU A 411 -12.34 -4.55 5.19
CA GLU A 411 -11.00 -4.68 5.79
C GLU A 411 -9.95 -4.42 4.71
N PRO A 412 -8.69 -4.06 5.02
CA PRO A 412 -8.13 -3.95 6.36
C PRO A 412 -8.35 -2.58 7.02
N ALA A 413 -8.97 -2.52 8.19
CA ALA A 413 -9.16 -1.26 8.93
C ALA A 413 -7.87 -0.73 9.62
N THR A 414 -6.76 -1.46 9.46
CA THR A 414 -5.42 -1.17 10.01
C THR A 414 -4.36 -1.49 8.97
N PHE A 415 -3.22 -0.81 9.00
CA PHE A 415 -2.10 -1.20 8.17
C PHE A 415 -1.35 -2.38 8.81
N ASP A 416 -1.09 -3.43 8.04
CA ASP A 416 -0.22 -4.54 8.45
C ASP A 416 1.10 -4.48 7.63
N PRO A 417 2.21 -4.00 8.21
CA PRO A 417 3.51 -3.98 7.55
C PRO A 417 4.06 -5.37 7.24
N GLN A 418 3.54 -6.43 7.87
CA GLN A 418 3.98 -7.81 7.65
C GLN A 418 3.02 -8.55 6.68
N ASN A 419 2.04 -7.85 6.12
CA ASN A 419 0.88 -8.42 5.46
C ASN A 419 1.19 -9.23 4.21
N MET A 420 0.67 -10.46 4.19
CA MET A 420 0.58 -11.37 3.05
C MET A 420 -0.84 -11.98 2.92
N HIS A 421 -1.83 -11.42 3.61
CA HIS A 421 -3.15 -11.98 3.83
C HIS A 421 -4.31 -11.15 3.28
N GLN A 422 -4.20 -9.81 3.26
CA GLN A 422 -5.18 -8.90 2.65
C GLN A 422 -4.48 -7.84 1.77
N THR A 423 -5.08 -7.51 0.64
CA THR A 423 -4.70 -6.33 -0.16
C THR A 423 -5.28 -5.04 0.45
N PRO A 424 -4.89 -3.85 -0.01
CA PRO A 424 -5.47 -2.58 0.48
C PRO A 424 -6.98 -2.43 0.27
N ASP A 425 -7.54 -3.12 -0.73
CA ASP A 425 -8.99 -3.20 -0.97
C ASP A 425 -9.66 -4.36 -0.19
N GLY A 426 -8.88 -5.13 0.57
CA GLY A 426 -9.38 -6.20 1.44
C GLY A 426 -9.49 -7.58 0.84
N PHE A 427 -9.11 -7.74 -0.43
CA PHE A 427 -9.13 -9.04 -1.08
C PHE A 427 -8.02 -9.94 -0.56
N ARG A 428 -8.25 -11.25 -0.67
CA ARG A 428 -7.28 -12.28 -0.26
C ARG A 428 -6.71 -13.01 -1.47
N GLY A 429 -5.44 -13.38 -1.37
CA GLY A 429 -4.73 -14.15 -2.39
C GLY A 429 -4.23 -13.29 -3.56
N PHE A 430 -3.35 -13.86 -4.37
CA PHE A 430 -2.61 -13.12 -5.39
C PHE A 430 -3.35 -12.94 -6.72
N ASN A 431 -4.54 -13.50 -6.87
CA ASN A 431 -5.36 -13.36 -8.08
C ASN A 431 -6.28 -12.14 -7.98
N GLN A 432 -5.70 -10.95 -7.79
CA GLN A 432 -6.40 -9.69 -7.58
C GLN A 432 -5.67 -8.53 -8.29
N THR A 433 -6.38 -7.45 -8.62
CA THR A 433 -5.87 -6.25 -9.32
C THR A 433 -4.83 -5.45 -8.52
N ASP A 434 -4.88 -5.59 -7.20
CA ASP A 434 -4.06 -4.95 -6.18
C ASP A 434 -3.12 -5.96 -5.48
N SER A 435 -3.00 -7.18 -6.02
CA SER A 435 -2.09 -8.21 -5.53
C SER A 435 -0.63 -7.74 -5.48
N GLU A 436 -0.24 -6.81 -6.33
CA GLU A 436 1.09 -6.18 -6.33
C GLU A 436 1.41 -5.43 -5.05
N GLU A 437 0.43 -5.18 -4.18
CA GLU A 437 0.61 -4.51 -2.89
C GLU A 437 0.94 -5.49 -1.75
N TYR A 438 0.83 -6.80 -1.97
CA TYR A 438 1.34 -7.79 -1.01
C TYR A 438 2.85 -7.69 -0.78
N GLY A 439 3.28 -8.01 0.44
CA GLY A 439 4.69 -8.09 0.80
C GLY A 439 4.99 -7.42 2.12
N THR A 440 5.96 -7.99 2.84
CA THR A 440 6.49 -7.37 4.05
C THR A 440 7.18 -6.05 3.71
N THR A 441 6.81 -4.99 4.42
CA THR A 441 7.44 -3.68 4.32
C THR A 441 8.60 -3.58 5.31
N THR A 442 9.52 -2.66 5.05
CA THR A 442 10.78 -2.52 5.79
C THR A 442 10.96 -1.14 6.37
N HIS A 443 10.41 -0.12 5.71
CA HIS A 443 10.55 1.28 6.11
C HIS A 443 9.23 2.02 5.85
N LEU A 444 8.94 3.00 6.71
CA LEU A 444 8.07 4.12 6.38
C LEU A 444 8.95 5.23 5.78
N THR A 445 8.64 5.65 4.56
CA THR A 445 9.44 6.60 3.79
C THR A 445 8.60 7.76 3.29
N PHE A 446 9.15 8.96 3.35
CA PHE A 446 8.55 10.17 2.81
C PHE A 446 9.62 11.24 2.59
N PHE A 447 9.32 12.22 1.75
CA PHE A 447 10.09 13.45 1.67
C PHE A 447 9.41 14.52 2.52
N THR A 448 10.21 15.35 3.19
CA THR A 448 9.69 16.50 3.92
C THR A 448 10.50 17.75 3.67
N LYS A 449 9.80 18.88 3.70
CA LYS A 449 10.34 20.23 3.64
C LYS A 449 9.72 21.02 4.80
N ILE A 450 10.55 21.67 5.59
CA ILE A 450 10.10 22.49 6.73
C ILE A 450 10.55 23.92 6.47
N THR A 451 9.65 24.88 6.61
CA THR A 451 9.93 26.31 6.48
C THR A 451 9.46 27.06 7.72
N GLU A 452 10.23 28.03 8.18
CA GLU A 452 9.86 28.94 9.28
C GLU A 452 9.95 30.39 8.79
N THR A 453 8.87 31.16 9.00
CA THR A 453 8.81 32.59 8.70
C THR A 453 8.49 33.36 9.98
N ILE A 454 9.29 34.37 10.31
CA ILE A 454 9.09 35.20 11.51
C ILE A 454 8.35 36.48 11.12
N ILE A 455 7.24 36.79 11.80
CA ILE A 455 6.30 37.84 11.40
C ILE A 455 6.80 39.25 11.80
N ASN A 456 7.82 39.37 12.65
CA ASN A 456 8.42 40.66 13.06
C ASN A 456 9.95 40.59 13.06
N ASP A 457 10.59 41.24 12.09
CA ASP A 457 12.03 41.19 11.76
C ASP A 457 12.97 41.86 12.79
N LYS A 458 12.87 41.48 14.07
CA LYS A 458 13.86 41.81 15.11
C LYS A 458 14.68 40.56 15.45
N VAL A 459 15.45 40.12 14.46
CA VAL A 459 16.61 39.22 14.52
C VAL A 459 16.64 38.24 15.70
N LEU A 460 15.99 37.09 15.53
CA LEU A 460 16.43 35.79 16.08
C LEU A 460 16.17 34.76 14.99
N ARG A 461 17.20 34.30 14.28
CA ARG A 461 17.08 33.21 13.30
C ARG A 461 17.10 31.90 14.08
N MET A 462 15.99 31.19 14.12
CA MET A 462 15.97 29.83 14.64
C MET A 462 15.86 28.84 13.46
N TRP A 463 16.62 27.75 13.60
CA TRP A 463 16.82 26.67 12.62
C TRP A 463 17.34 27.07 11.24
N SER A 464 18.65 27.33 11.16
CA SER A 464 19.36 27.24 9.87
C SER A 464 19.64 25.79 9.46
N ALA A 465 19.62 24.85 10.40
CA ALA A 465 19.98 23.44 10.20
C ALA A 465 19.51 22.55 11.37
N ASN A 466 19.51 21.22 11.14
CA ASN A 466 19.29 20.16 12.13
C ASN A 466 17.98 20.25 12.93
N ILE A 467 16.84 20.25 12.23
CA ILE A 467 15.50 20.24 12.85
C ILE A 467 15.18 18.81 13.30
N PRO A 468 15.01 18.54 14.59
CA PRO A 468 14.67 17.20 15.07
C PRO A 468 13.20 16.90 14.81
N ILE A 469 12.92 15.76 14.19
CA ILE A 469 11.56 15.25 13.94
C ILE A 469 11.40 13.88 14.60
N ARG A 470 10.16 13.55 14.95
CA ARG A 470 9.76 12.24 15.45
C ARG A 470 8.58 11.73 14.66
N VAL A 471 8.67 10.48 14.25
CA VAL A 471 7.55 9.70 13.73
C VAL A 471 7.04 8.83 14.86
N THR A 472 5.77 8.99 15.23
CA THR A 472 5.09 8.23 16.27
C THR A 472 4.05 7.32 15.62
N ALA A 473 4.05 6.04 15.99
CA ALA A 473 3.12 5.03 15.51
C ALA A 473 2.33 4.44 16.68
N TYR A 474 1.04 4.22 16.47
CA TYR A 474 0.11 3.65 17.46
C TYR A 474 -0.56 2.40 16.90
N ASP A 475 -0.66 1.36 17.73
CA ASP A 475 -1.50 0.21 17.43
C ASP A 475 -2.90 0.34 18.07
N THR A 476 -3.78 -0.63 17.79
CA THR A 476 -5.13 -0.69 18.36
C THR A 476 -5.16 -0.99 19.87
N ALA A 477 -4.02 -1.27 20.51
CA ALA A 477 -3.89 -1.64 21.92
C ALA A 477 -3.15 -0.59 22.77
N ASP A 478 -3.00 0.65 22.27
CA ASP A 478 -2.29 1.75 22.94
C ASP A 478 -0.79 1.54 23.14
N ASN A 479 -0.19 0.61 22.39
CA ASN A 479 1.26 0.57 22.32
C ASN A 479 1.72 1.67 21.37
N VAL A 480 2.75 2.39 21.79
CA VAL A 480 3.33 3.49 21.03
C VAL A 480 4.76 3.17 20.71
N MET A 481 5.17 3.43 19.47
CA MET A 481 6.56 3.39 19.08
C MET A 481 6.96 4.69 18.38
N THR A 482 8.23 5.06 18.51
CA THR A 482 8.77 6.28 17.92
C THR A 482 10.06 6.02 17.15
N CYS A 483 10.25 6.75 16.05
CA CYS A 483 11.50 6.85 15.32
C CYS A 483 11.91 8.32 15.21
N ASP A 484 13.11 8.65 15.71
CA ASP A 484 13.63 10.02 15.71
C ASP A 484 14.60 10.23 14.54
N LYS A 485 14.41 11.34 13.81
CA LYS A 485 15.24 11.74 12.66
C LYS A 485 15.58 13.22 12.75
N VAL A 486 16.53 13.66 11.93
CA VAL A 486 16.97 15.07 11.89
C VAL A 486 16.94 15.54 10.45
N ILE A 487 16.25 16.65 10.20
CA ILE A 487 16.23 17.33 8.91
C ILE A 487 17.41 18.31 8.87
N PRO A 488 18.38 18.14 7.97
CA PRO A 488 19.66 18.85 8.03
C PRO A 488 19.53 20.32 7.67
N PHE A 489 18.61 20.71 6.78
CA PHE A 489 18.47 22.07 6.28
C PHE A 489 17.01 22.52 6.24
N ASN A 490 16.78 23.80 6.57
CA ASN A 490 15.49 24.47 6.43
C ASN A 490 15.21 24.77 4.95
N ASN A 491 13.93 24.73 4.54
CA ASN A 491 13.43 24.96 3.20
C ASN A 491 14.16 24.12 2.12
N ASN A 492 14.44 22.86 2.43
CA ASN A 492 15.01 21.90 1.49
C ASN A 492 14.34 20.54 1.66
N TRP A 493 13.97 19.91 0.54
CA TRP A 493 13.44 18.56 0.55
C TRP A 493 14.49 17.57 1.06
N THR A 494 14.09 16.80 2.06
CA THR A 494 14.92 15.76 2.66
C THR A 494 14.13 14.47 2.71
N GLN A 495 14.71 13.38 2.18
CA GLN A 495 14.12 12.06 2.33
C GLN A 495 14.30 11.56 3.77
N VAL A 496 13.21 11.11 4.37
CA VAL A 496 13.16 10.48 5.68
C VAL A 496 12.79 9.03 5.47
N ALA A 497 13.61 8.13 6.03
CA ALA A 497 13.33 6.69 6.05
C ALA A 497 13.42 6.20 7.50
N CYS A 498 12.30 5.69 8.02
CA CYS A 498 12.20 5.09 9.35
C CYS A 498 12.07 3.59 9.18
N GLY A 499 13.15 2.85 9.43
CA GLY A 499 13.09 1.39 9.39
C GLY A 499 12.16 0.86 10.49
N LEU A 500 11.32 -0.14 10.20
CA LEU A 500 10.41 -0.70 11.19
C LEU A 500 11.16 -1.26 12.43
N SER A 501 12.41 -1.70 12.23
CA SER A 501 13.31 -2.13 13.31
C SER A 501 13.97 -1.00 14.09
N GLU A 502 13.95 0.24 13.58
CA GLU A 502 14.50 1.43 14.26
C GLU A 502 13.53 2.02 15.28
N PHE A 503 12.24 1.69 15.15
CA PHE A 503 11.20 2.12 16.08
C PHE A 503 11.48 1.58 17.47
N LYS A 504 11.35 2.46 18.47
CA LYS A 504 11.52 2.14 19.88
C LYS A 504 10.21 2.34 20.61
N ILE A 505 9.92 1.47 21.57
CA ILE A 505 8.77 1.64 22.46
C ILE A 505 8.87 3.01 23.12
N TYR A 506 7.81 3.78 23.02
CA TYR A 506 7.65 5.08 23.64
C TYR A 506 6.55 5.01 24.69
N ARG A 507 6.72 5.80 25.76
CA ARG A 507 5.66 6.06 26.71
C ARG A 507 5.54 7.57 26.82
N GLY A 508 4.35 8.09 26.50
CA GLY A 508 4.05 9.51 26.64
C GLY A 508 4.31 9.99 28.07
N ALA A 509 4.71 11.25 28.19
CA ALA A 509 4.93 11.91 29.46
C ALA A 509 3.90 13.02 29.65
N ILE A 510 3.54 13.29 30.91
CA ILE A 510 2.57 14.34 31.24
C ILE A 510 3.15 15.71 30.82
N PRO A 511 2.38 16.59 30.13
CA PRO A 511 2.83 17.92 29.70
C PRO A 511 3.19 18.82 30.89
N ILE A 512 4.07 19.80 30.64
CA ILE A 512 4.52 20.75 31.68
C ILE A 512 3.45 21.79 32.03
N ALA A 513 2.55 22.10 31.08
CA ALA A 513 1.44 23.06 31.23
C ALA A 513 0.46 22.78 32.37
N LYS A 514 0.53 21.59 32.99
CA LYS A 514 -0.11 21.27 34.27
C LYS A 514 0.60 22.00 35.44
N ALA A 515 0.90 23.28 35.24
CA ALA A 515 1.83 24.08 36.02
C ALA A 515 1.42 24.11 37.51
N PHE A 516 2.42 23.86 38.35
CA PHE A 516 2.45 24.04 39.81
C PHE A 516 1.90 22.94 40.72
N ASP A 517 1.46 21.79 40.22
CA ASP A 517 1.38 20.62 41.11
C ASP A 517 2.79 20.06 41.30
N SER A 518 3.22 19.86 42.54
CA SER A 518 4.60 19.47 42.94
C SER A 518 5.14 18.19 42.27
N ILE A 519 4.30 17.48 41.51
CA ILE A 519 4.57 16.27 40.74
C ILE A 519 5.38 16.57 39.45
N ASN A 520 5.24 17.75 38.83
CA ASN A 520 5.88 18.07 37.54
C ASN A 520 7.39 18.38 37.62
N ALA A 521 7.95 18.51 38.82
CA ALA A 521 9.39 18.70 39.06
C ALA A 521 10.15 17.37 39.21
N ILE A 522 9.44 16.24 39.21
CA ILE A 522 9.99 14.90 39.45
C ILE A 522 10.23 14.22 38.09
N SER A 523 11.41 13.64 37.90
CA SER A 523 11.73 12.90 36.68
C SER A 523 10.84 11.66 36.53
N PRO A 524 10.46 11.27 35.30
CA PRO A 524 9.77 10.01 35.07
C PRO A 524 10.58 8.84 35.65
N LYS A 525 9.91 7.89 36.32
CA LYS A 525 10.56 6.66 36.76
C LYS A 525 10.99 5.84 35.53
N LEU A 526 12.15 5.21 35.57
CA LEU A 526 12.52 4.18 34.60
C LEU A 526 11.54 3.01 34.76
N GLN A 527 10.65 2.81 33.79
CA GLN A 527 9.64 1.77 33.82
C GLN A 527 10.13 0.52 33.07
N ASP A 528 9.81 -0.66 33.60
CA ASP A 528 10.18 -1.94 32.98
C ASP A 528 9.40 -2.16 31.67
N ASN A 529 10.13 -2.59 30.63
CA ASN A 529 9.61 -2.80 29.28
C ASN A 529 8.88 -4.15 29.17
N SER A 530 7.55 -4.13 29.27
CA SER A 530 6.69 -5.28 28.97
C SER A 530 5.71 -5.07 27.81
N ASN A 531 5.73 -3.91 27.14
CA ASN A 531 4.81 -3.64 26.02
C ASN A 531 5.35 -4.26 24.72
N ILE A 532 4.47 -4.89 23.95
CA ILE A 532 4.78 -5.45 22.63
C ILE A 532 3.86 -4.75 21.65
N PHE A 533 4.45 -4.00 20.72
CA PHE A 533 3.69 -3.33 19.67
C PHE A 533 3.19 -4.35 18.63
N GLU A 534 1.90 -4.32 18.32
CA GLU A 534 1.29 -5.19 17.33
C GLU A 534 1.34 -4.55 15.94
N TRP A 535 2.43 -4.79 15.20
CA TRP A 535 2.60 -4.21 13.86
C TRP A 535 1.44 -4.50 12.90
N ARG A 536 0.82 -5.69 12.99
CA ARG A 536 -0.36 -6.06 12.20
C ARG A 536 -1.58 -5.13 12.38
N ASN A 537 -1.57 -4.31 13.42
CA ASN A 537 -2.67 -3.46 13.85
C ASN A 537 -2.23 -1.98 13.91
N LEU A 538 -1.30 -1.55 13.05
CA LEU A 538 -0.90 -0.14 12.96
C LEU A 538 -2.13 0.71 12.57
N LYS A 539 -2.49 1.67 13.42
CA LYS A 539 -3.74 2.44 13.31
C LYS A 539 -3.50 3.92 13.06
N LEU A 540 -2.59 4.55 13.82
CA LEU A 540 -2.35 6.00 13.76
C LEU A 540 -0.86 6.28 13.56
N VAL A 541 -0.53 7.30 12.77
CA VAL A 541 0.84 7.81 12.59
C VAL A 541 0.87 9.33 12.70
N SER A 542 1.78 9.87 13.53
CA SER A 542 2.06 11.31 13.62
C SER A 542 3.53 11.58 13.29
N ILE A 543 3.78 12.70 12.62
CA ILE A 543 5.10 13.19 12.24
C ILE A 543 5.21 14.60 12.77
N GLN A 544 6.04 14.81 13.79
CA GLN A 544 6.08 16.09 14.52
C GLN A 544 7.50 16.61 14.72
N ILE A 545 7.62 17.91 14.88
CA ILE A 545 8.88 18.55 15.27
C ILE A 545 9.09 18.40 16.78
N GLN A 546 10.25 17.88 17.18
CA GLN A 546 10.57 17.58 18.58
C GLN A 546 11.03 18.77 19.41
N SER A 547 11.30 19.92 18.79
CA SER A 547 11.76 21.12 19.49
C SER A 547 10.75 21.69 20.48
N PHE A 548 9.46 21.35 20.33
CA PHE A 548 8.38 21.73 21.25
C PHE A 548 8.27 20.81 22.47
N TYR A 549 9.15 19.81 22.58
CA TYR A 549 9.17 18.84 23.66
C TYR A 549 10.51 18.92 24.40
N ASP A 550 10.45 18.65 25.70
CA ASP A 550 11.65 18.57 26.50
C ASP A 550 12.40 17.25 26.29
N GLU A 551 13.50 17.04 27.01
CA GLU A 551 14.31 15.81 26.90
C GLU A 551 13.60 14.55 27.41
N PHE A 552 12.48 14.70 28.12
CA PHE A 552 11.66 13.61 28.64
C PHE A 552 10.41 13.37 27.78
N GLY A 553 10.24 14.06 26.65
CA GLY A 553 9.07 13.95 25.77
C GLY A 553 7.83 14.69 26.28
N ARG A 554 7.97 15.59 27.26
CA ARG A 554 6.87 16.41 27.76
C ARG A 554 6.66 17.60 26.84
N PHE A 555 5.42 17.87 26.45
CA PHE A 555 5.09 19.07 25.66
C PHE A 555 5.46 20.32 26.47
N ASN A 556 6.31 21.15 25.87
CA ASN A 556 6.86 22.37 26.44
C ASN A 556 7.21 23.38 25.34
N PRO A 557 6.21 24.02 24.73
CA PRO A 557 6.39 24.99 23.64
C PRO A 557 7.17 26.23 24.07
N LEU A 558 7.31 26.50 25.38
CA LEU A 558 8.08 27.62 25.94
C LEU A 558 9.59 27.35 25.97
N GLN A 559 10.04 26.12 25.71
CA GLN A 559 11.46 25.81 25.73
C GLN A 559 12.16 26.34 24.48
N VAL A 560 13.06 27.30 24.64
CA VAL A 560 13.92 27.76 23.55
C VAL A 560 14.98 26.70 23.27
N LYS A 561 14.74 25.81 22.30
CA LYS A 561 15.76 24.89 21.77
C LYS A 561 16.29 25.40 20.42
N GLY A 562 17.49 25.95 20.44
CA GLY A 562 18.28 26.37 19.28
C GLY A 562 19.68 26.77 19.75
N THR A 563 20.69 26.58 18.90
CA THR A 563 22.14 26.64 19.21
C THR A 563 22.68 27.95 19.80
N ASP A 564 21.85 28.96 20.02
CA ASP A 564 22.14 30.07 20.91
C ASP A 564 21.26 29.94 22.15
N ALA A 565 21.69 29.08 23.07
CA ALA A 565 21.39 29.30 24.48
C ALA A 565 22.01 30.67 24.85
N ILE A 566 21.29 31.75 24.59
CA ILE A 566 21.46 32.99 25.34
C ILE A 566 21.19 32.58 26.77
N THR A 567 22.31 32.35 27.46
CA THR A 567 22.52 32.38 28.89
C THR A 567 21.23 32.25 29.67
N THR A 568 21.03 31.06 30.24
CA THR A 568 20.59 30.87 31.62
C THR A 568 21.09 32.01 32.52
N LEU A 569 20.38 33.14 32.50
CA LEU A 569 20.38 34.11 33.57
C LEU A 569 19.35 33.61 34.57
N THR A 570 19.83 32.69 35.40
CA THR A 570 19.58 32.68 36.86
C THR A 570 18.42 33.57 37.32
N ASN A 571 17.19 33.13 37.08
CA ASN A 571 16.07 33.50 37.93
C ASN A 571 14.92 32.51 37.72
N LEU A 572 14.70 31.63 38.70
CA LEU A 572 13.51 30.78 38.78
C LEU A 572 12.19 31.59 38.93
N PHE A 573 12.26 32.92 38.91
CA PHE A 573 11.15 33.82 39.23
C PHE A 573 11.08 35.10 38.37
N ALA A 574 11.74 35.17 37.21
CA ALA A 574 11.64 36.34 36.30
C ALA A 574 11.09 35.96 34.92
N THR A 575 9.76 35.97 34.88
CA THR A 575 8.79 36.46 33.88
C THR A 575 9.36 36.94 32.53
N VAL A 576 8.75 36.41 31.47
CA VAL A 576 8.85 36.78 30.05
C VAL A 576 10.03 36.18 29.25
N VAL A 577 9.85 34.93 28.80
CA VAL A 577 10.46 34.44 27.56
C VAL A 577 9.46 34.72 26.43
N MET A 578 9.64 35.78 25.65
CA MET A 578 8.79 36.03 24.46
C MET A 578 9.31 35.21 23.29
N MET A 579 8.49 34.32 22.75
CA MET A 579 8.74 33.70 21.45
C MET A 579 8.13 34.61 20.38
N PRO A 580 8.86 35.07 19.36
CA PRO A 580 8.24 35.93 18.34
C PRO A 580 7.15 35.17 17.57
N ASN A 581 6.07 35.87 17.20
CA ASN A 581 5.09 35.36 16.23
C ASN A 581 5.82 34.77 15.02
N ARG A 582 5.51 33.50 14.71
CA ARG A 582 6.10 32.79 13.59
C ARG A 582 5.08 31.90 12.92
N THR A 583 5.32 31.63 11.65
CA THR A 583 4.60 30.66 10.86
C THR A 583 5.55 29.52 10.55
N ILE A 584 5.17 28.30 10.93
CA ILE A 584 5.92 27.09 10.57
C ILE A 584 5.08 26.31 9.57
N THR A 585 5.70 25.92 8.49
CA THR A 585 5.11 25.14 7.44
C THR A 585 5.84 23.81 7.34
N MET A 586 5.10 22.72 7.43
CA MET A 586 5.60 21.37 7.24
C MET A 586 4.93 20.77 6.01
N THR A 587 5.75 20.35 5.05
CA THR A 587 5.31 19.74 3.81
C THR A 587 5.77 18.28 3.77
N ILE A 588 4.89 17.37 3.38
CA ILE A 588 5.17 15.95 3.16
C ILE A 588 4.79 15.57 1.73
N ASP A 589 5.64 14.78 1.08
CA ASP A 589 5.45 14.24 -0.25
C ASP A 589 5.97 12.80 -0.33
N SER A 590 5.53 12.04 -1.32
CA SER A 590 5.96 10.66 -1.57
C SER A 590 5.87 9.77 -0.33
N LEU A 591 4.76 9.88 0.42
CA LEU A 591 4.51 9.04 1.58
C LEU A 591 4.24 7.60 1.13
N ASN A 592 5.09 6.65 1.54
CA ASN A 592 4.96 5.25 1.17
C ASN A 592 5.61 4.31 2.20
N PHE A 593 5.28 3.03 2.11
CA PHE A 593 5.98 1.96 2.82
C PHE A 593 6.84 1.16 1.86
N ALA A 594 8.16 1.24 2.04
CA ALA A 594 9.11 0.54 1.19
C ALA A 594 9.06 -0.97 1.42
N LYS A 595 9.03 -1.74 0.34
CA LYS A 595 9.00 -3.20 0.34
C LYS A 595 9.76 -3.76 -0.87
N ARG A 596 9.65 -5.06 -1.12
CA ARG A 596 10.12 -5.65 -2.38
C ARG A 596 9.10 -5.41 -3.49
N ILE A 597 9.56 -5.21 -4.72
CA ILE A 597 8.65 -5.13 -5.88
C ILE A 597 7.97 -6.48 -6.04
N LEU A 598 6.65 -6.43 -6.18
CA LEU A 598 5.85 -7.52 -6.71
C LEU A 598 5.19 -7.03 -7.99
N VAL A 599 5.30 -7.83 -9.04
CA VAL A 599 4.55 -7.62 -10.28
C VAL A 599 3.62 -8.79 -10.52
N SER A 600 2.42 -8.47 -10.99
CA SER A 600 1.42 -9.43 -11.44
C SER A 600 1.22 -9.28 -12.94
N VAL A 601 1.42 -10.37 -13.70
CA VAL A 601 1.14 -10.38 -15.14
C VAL A 601 0.23 -11.55 -15.48
N SER A 602 -0.95 -11.25 -16.00
CA SER A 602 -1.90 -12.23 -16.52
C SER A 602 -2.19 -12.01 -17.99
N ASP A 603 -2.79 -13.02 -18.61
CA ASP A 603 -3.32 -12.95 -19.98
C ASP A 603 -4.59 -12.10 -20.10
N GLU A 604 -5.34 -12.00 -19.01
CA GLU A 604 -6.53 -11.17 -18.90
C GLU A 604 -6.14 -9.69 -18.70
N GLU A 605 -6.86 -8.79 -19.39
CA GLU A 605 -6.62 -7.33 -19.33
C GLU A 605 -6.79 -6.78 -17.89
N ASP A 606 -7.66 -7.41 -17.09
CA ASP A 606 -7.95 -7.01 -15.72
C ASP A 606 -6.92 -7.50 -14.69
N GLY A 607 -5.86 -8.21 -15.11
CA GLY A 607 -4.83 -8.67 -14.17
C GLY A 607 -5.24 -9.87 -13.31
N ARG A 608 -6.39 -10.51 -13.62
CA ARG A 608 -6.99 -11.60 -12.85
C ARG A 608 -7.32 -12.78 -13.75
N GLU A 609 -6.99 -13.99 -13.31
CA GLU A 609 -7.45 -15.20 -13.98
C GLU A 609 -8.88 -15.54 -13.54
N THR A 610 -9.84 -15.44 -14.46
CA THR A 610 -11.27 -15.67 -14.16
C THR A 610 -11.73 -17.09 -14.48
N ASP A 611 -11.02 -17.78 -15.38
CA ASP A 611 -11.42 -19.10 -15.88
C ASP A 611 -10.98 -20.26 -14.97
N ARG A 612 -9.86 -20.11 -14.25
CA ARG A 612 -9.30 -21.20 -13.42
C ARG A 612 -8.67 -20.68 -12.13
N ASN A 613 -9.06 -21.29 -11.01
CA ASN A 613 -8.43 -21.05 -9.71
C ASN A 613 -7.15 -21.89 -9.56
N ILE A 614 -6.07 -21.47 -10.25
CA ILE A 614 -4.73 -22.05 -10.13
C ILE A 614 -3.85 -21.04 -9.41
N GLU A 615 -3.08 -21.49 -8.41
CA GLU A 615 -2.11 -20.63 -7.74
C GLU A 615 -1.03 -20.17 -8.73
N PRO A 616 -0.82 -18.86 -8.91
CA PRO A 616 0.15 -18.36 -9.88
C PRO A 616 1.58 -18.76 -9.46
N PRO A 617 2.42 -19.24 -10.39
CA PRO A 617 3.83 -19.47 -10.12
C PRO A 617 4.56 -18.17 -9.76
N PHE A 618 5.47 -18.28 -8.78
CA PHE A 618 6.36 -17.19 -8.40
C PHE A 618 7.73 -17.34 -9.06
N MET A 619 8.20 -16.28 -9.68
CA MET A 619 9.59 -16.11 -10.07
C MET A 619 10.29 -15.11 -9.15
N GLN A 620 11.55 -15.38 -8.83
CA GLN A 620 12.39 -14.49 -8.02
C GLN A 620 13.52 -13.94 -8.87
N ARG A 621 13.59 -12.62 -8.96
CA ARG A 621 14.59 -11.88 -9.76
C ARG A 621 15.21 -10.79 -8.90
N ASN A 622 16.00 -11.22 -7.92
CA ASN A 622 16.64 -10.34 -6.94
C ASN A 622 17.63 -9.33 -7.56
N GLN A 623 17.95 -9.43 -8.85
CA GLN A 623 18.84 -8.50 -9.55
C GLN A 623 18.08 -7.37 -10.25
N ILE A 624 16.74 -7.45 -10.32
CA ILE A 624 15.91 -6.45 -10.98
C ILE A 624 15.38 -5.47 -9.94
N PHE A 625 15.74 -4.21 -10.14
CA PHE A 625 15.41 -3.09 -9.25
C PHE A 625 14.36 -2.14 -9.82
N SER A 626 14.03 -2.22 -11.11
CA SER A 626 12.97 -1.43 -11.75
C SER A 626 11.69 -2.26 -11.91
N TYR A 627 10.54 -1.65 -11.59
CA TYR A 627 9.22 -2.27 -11.77
C TYR A 627 9.00 -2.67 -13.24
N SER A 628 9.32 -1.78 -14.18
CA SER A 628 9.11 -2.00 -15.61
C SER A 628 9.92 -3.18 -16.15
N GLN A 629 11.18 -3.30 -15.71
CA GLN A 629 12.05 -4.42 -16.07
C GLN A 629 11.49 -5.75 -15.55
N LEU A 630 11.03 -5.77 -14.31
CA LEU A 630 10.47 -6.98 -13.70
C LEU A 630 9.17 -7.39 -14.39
N ARG A 631 8.33 -6.40 -14.76
CA ARG A 631 7.11 -6.63 -15.53
C ARG A 631 7.39 -7.21 -16.91
N SER A 632 8.40 -6.69 -17.61
CA SER A 632 8.80 -7.22 -18.92
C SER A 632 9.35 -8.65 -18.84
N ASP A 633 10.13 -8.96 -17.81
CA ASP A 633 10.64 -10.32 -17.56
C ASP A 633 9.50 -11.29 -17.19
N ALA A 634 8.60 -10.89 -16.29
CA ALA A 634 7.42 -11.68 -15.94
C ALA A 634 6.49 -11.92 -17.14
N ALA A 635 6.29 -10.92 -18.01
CA ALA A 635 5.55 -11.07 -19.25
C ALA A 635 6.26 -12.02 -20.23
N SER A 636 7.60 -11.97 -20.30
CA SER A 636 8.37 -12.90 -21.14
C SER A 636 8.26 -14.33 -20.63
N GLU A 637 8.31 -14.55 -19.32
CA GLU A 637 8.08 -15.86 -18.70
C GLU A 637 6.64 -16.34 -18.90
N LEU A 638 5.66 -15.43 -18.92
CA LEU A 638 4.26 -15.76 -19.22
C LEU A 638 4.14 -16.28 -20.65
N GLU A 639 4.76 -15.60 -21.62
CA GLU A 639 4.87 -16.09 -22.99
C GLU A 639 5.59 -17.44 -23.07
N LEU A 640 6.69 -17.64 -22.32
CA LEU A 640 7.37 -18.93 -22.22
C LEU A 640 6.47 -20.03 -21.66
N ALA A 641 5.67 -19.74 -20.62
CA ALA A 641 4.74 -20.68 -20.02
C ALA A 641 3.61 -21.07 -20.98
N LYS A 642 3.19 -20.16 -21.87
CA LYS A 642 2.23 -20.47 -22.95
C LYS A 642 2.78 -21.44 -23.99
N PHE A 643 4.10 -21.53 -24.18
CA PHE A 643 4.69 -22.45 -25.15
C PHE A 643 4.54 -23.92 -24.69
N ARG A 644 3.41 -24.53 -25.06
CA ARG A 644 3.14 -25.95 -24.86
C ARG A 644 3.90 -26.80 -25.89
N ARG A 645 4.57 -27.86 -25.43
CA ARG A 645 5.09 -28.93 -26.30
C ARG A 645 4.37 -30.24 -26.01
N ARG A 646 3.29 -30.54 -26.74
CA ARG A 646 2.69 -31.89 -26.71
C ARG A 646 3.41 -32.79 -27.72
N GLN A 647 4.18 -33.74 -27.22
CA GLN A 647 4.86 -34.75 -28.01
C GLN A 647 4.24 -36.13 -27.77
N PHE A 648 4.07 -36.89 -28.84
CA PHE A 648 3.56 -38.25 -28.83
C PHE A 648 4.61 -39.17 -29.42
N ASP A 649 4.95 -40.22 -28.68
CA ASP A 649 5.83 -41.28 -29.13
C ASP A 649 4.97 -42.41 -29.72
N VAL A 650 4.78 -42.37 -31.04
CA VAL A 650 3.93 -43.31 -31.78
C VAL A 650 4.79 -44.48 -32.29
N VAL A 651 4.53 -45.69 -31.81
CA VAL A 651 5.22 -46.91 -32.27
C VAL A 651 4.31 -47.69 -33.23
N THR A 652 4.82 -48.00 -34.42
CA THR A 652 4.11 -48.78 -35.44
C THR A 652 5.01 -49.86 -36.04
N GLN A 653 4.42 -50.80 -36.78
CA GLN A 653 5.19 -51.60 -37.73
C GLN A 653 5.84 -50.69 -38.79
N GLY A 654 7.00 -51.13 -39.30
CA GLY A 654 7.86 -50.36 -40.19
C GLY A 654 7.19 -50.01 -41.51
N ALA A 655 6.84 -48.73 -41.68
CA ALA A 655 6.33 -48.13 -42.90
C ALA A 655 7.09 -46.82 -43.22
N PHE A 656 7.21 -46.47 -44.50
CA PHE A 656 7.94 -45.27 -44.98
C PHE A 656 6.99 -44.30 -45.70
N ASP A 657 5.83 -44.04 -45.08
CA ASP A 657 4.72 -43.24 -45.60
C ASP A 657 4.66 -41.81 -45.04
N ILE A 658 5.58 -41.44 -44.13
CA ILE A 658 5.67 -40.11 -43.52
C ILE A 658 7.13 -39.64 -43.57
N ARG A 659 7.35 -38.41 -44.04
CA ARG A 659 8.67 -37.75 -43.99
C ARG A 659 8.84 -36.88 -42.76
N PHE A 660 10.10 -36.58 -42.42
CA PHE A 660 10.40 -35.56 -41.43
C PHE A 660 9.76 -34.22 -41.85
N GLY A 661 9.03 -33.59 -40.93
CA GLY A 661 8.33 -32.32 -41.16
C GLY A 661 6.92 -32.46 -41.73
N GLU A 662 6.49 -33.64 -42.17
CA GLU A 662 5.12 -33.86 -42.65
C GLU A 662 4.13 -34.04 -41.49
N SER A 663 2.88 -33.64 -41.73
CA SER A 663 1.78 -33.88 -40.80
C SER A 663 1.15 -35.25 -41.00
N PHE A 664 0.72 -35.90 -39.91
CA PHE A 664 -0.03 -37.14 -39.90
C PHE A 664 -1.14 -37.07 -38.86
N PHE A 665 -2.24 -37.81 -39.05
CA PHE A 665 -3.27 -37.97 -38.05
C PHE A 665 -2.93 -39.15 -37.15
N TYR A 666 -3.20 -38.99 -35.87
CA TYR A 666 -2.99 -40.00 -34.85
C TYR A 666 -4.29 -40.28 -34.12
N THR A 667 -4.79 -41.52 -34.23
CA THR A 667 -6.04 -41.97 -33.63
C THR A 667 -5.77 -42.89 -32.43
N ASN A 668 -6.31 -42.56 -31.27
CA ASN A 668 -6.26 -43.44 -30.10
C ASN A 668 -7.45 -43.18 -29.15
N PRO A 669 -8.19 -44.21 -28.72
CA PRO A 669 -9.36 -44.09 -27.83
C PRO A 669 -9.06 -43.51 -26.44
N ARG A 670 -7.80 -43.34 -26.06
CA ARG A 670 -7.37 -42.68 -24.81
C ARG A 670 -7.01 -41.21 -25.00
N ILE A 671 -7.03 -40.69 -26.23
CA ILE A 671 -6.83 -39.27 -26.48
C ILE A 671 -8.07 -38.52 -26.01
N VAL A 672 -7.90 -37.64 -25.04
CA VAL A 672 -8.96 -36.73 -24.60
C VAL A 672 -9.22 -35.72 -25.71
N PHE A 673 -10.48 -35.56 -26.10
CA PHE A 673 -10.88 -34.55 -27.07
C PHE A 673 -10.57 -33.15 -26.53
N LEU A 674 -9.86 -32.36 -27.33
CA LEU A 674 -9.48 -30.99 -26.94
C LEU A 674 -10.70 -30.06 -27.03
N PRO A 675 -10.77 -29.00 -26.21
CA PRO A 675 -11.79 -27.97 -26.38
C PRO A 675 -11.65 -27.26 -27.74
N ALA A 676 -12.73 -26.64 -28.22
CA ALA A 676 -12.87 -26.19 -29.61
C ALA A 676 -11.88 -25.08 -30.03
N ASP A 677 -11.37 -24.33 -29.06
CA ASP A 677 -10.34 -23.30 -29.19
C ASP A 677 -8.93 -23.88 -29.47
N GLU A 678 -8.66 -25.12 -29.05
CA GLU A 678 -7.41 -25.83 -29.34
C GLU A 678 -7.48 -26.68 -30.62
N GLN A 679 -8.64 -26.73 -31.30
CA GLN A 679 -8.86 -27.46 -32.55
C GLN A 679 -8.62 -26.58 -33.77
N THR A 680 -7.36 -26.25 -34.02
CA THR A 680 -7.01 -25.31 -35.10
C THR A 680 -6.79 -25.98 -36.46
N ASP A 681 -6.72 -27.32 -36.50
CA ASP A 681 -6.41 -28.08 -37.70
C ASP A 681 -7.65 -28.74 -38.34
N PRO A 682 -7.92 -28.54 -39.65
CA PRO A 682 -8.98 -29.25 -40.36
C PRO A 682 -8.79 -30.77 -40.28
N GLY A 683 -9.82 -31.50 -39.85
CA GLY A 683 -9.85 -32.97 -39.80
C GLY A 683 -9.59 -33.60 -38.43
N GLU A 684 -9.41 -32.81 -37.38
CA GLU A 684 -9.41 -33.32 -36.00
C GLU A 684 -10.81 -33.74 -35.55
N SER A 685 -10.89 -34.80 -34.74
CA SER A 685 -12.16 -35.36 -34.24
C SER A 685 -11.98 -35.97 -32.86
N GLU A 686 -13.05 -36.46 -32.26
CA GLU A 686 -12.96 -37.27 -31.04
C GLU A 686 -11.95 -38.40 -31.26
N ASN A 687 -11.00 -38.56 -30.32
CA ASN A 687 -9.92 -39.55 -30.36
C ASN A 687 -8.88 -39.41 -31.50
N THR A 688 -8.90 -38.33 -32.30
CA THR A 688 -7.99 -38.13 -33.44
C THR A 688 -7.34 -36.75 -33.41
N ILE A 689 -6.01 -36.69 -33.43
CA ILE A 689 -5.26 -35.43 -33.45
C ILE A 689 -4.31 -35.37 -34.65
N LYS A 690 -4.00 -34.16 -35.13
CA LYS A 690 -2.98 -33.94 -36.16
C LYS A 690 -1.63 -33.61 -35.53
N LEU A 691 -0.59 -34.31 -35.95
CA LEU A 691 0.79 -34.18 -35.46
C LEU A 691 1.76 -33.91 -36.60
N VAL A 692 2.88 -33.27 -36.30
CA VAL A 692 4.00 -33.11 -37.24
C VAL A 692 5.15 -34.03 -36.81
N ALA A 693 5.67 -34.83 -37.75
CA ALA A 693 6.78 -35.73 -37.47
C ALA A 693 8.09 -34.94 -37.26
N LYS A 694 8.58 -34.91 -36.01
CA LYS A 694 9.84 -34.22 -35.64
C LYS A 694 11.04 -35.16 -35.57
N LYS A 695 10.81 -36.47 -35.42
CA LYS A 695 11.87 -37.48 -35.49
C LYS A 695 11.22 -38.81 -35.86
N ILE A 696 11.89 -39.59 -36.71
CA ILE A 696 11.44 -40.93 -37.08
C ILE A 696 12.63 -41.88 -36.88
N GLU A 697 12.48 -42.82 -35.96
CA GLU A 697 13.45 -43.86 -35.67
C GLU A 697 12.97 -45.19 -36.24
N TYR A 698 13.84 -45.87 -37.00
CA TYR A 698 13.59 -47.22 -37.48
C TYR A 698 14.51 -48.17 -36.73
N SER A 699 13.92 -49.21 -36.13
CA SER A 699 14.65 -50.25 -35.41
C SER A 699 14.33 -51.62 -35.97
N LEU A 700 15.34 -52.49 -36.01
CA LEU A 700 15.21 -53.89 -36.41
C LEU A 700 15.29 -54.74 -35.14
N THR A 701 14.16 -55.34 -34.74
CA THR A 701 14.10 -56.13 -33.50
C THR A 701 13.88 -57.60 -33.81
N LYS A 702 14.52 -58.47 -33.02
CA LYS A 702 14.30 -59.92 -33.04
C LYS A 702 13.38 -60.27 -31.89
N ASN A 703 12.09 -60.52 -32.17
CA ASN A 703 11.15 -60.97 -31.13
C ASN A 703 11.43 -62.43 -30.74
N GLN A 704 11.20 -62.78 -29.46
CA GLN A 704 11.42 -64.13 -28.91
C GLN A 704 10.53 -65.24 -29.53
N GLY A 705 9.56 -64.90 -30.39
CA GLY A 705 8.56 -65.84 -30.94
C GLY A 705 8.63 -66.13 -32.45
N GLY A 706 9.58 -65.58 -33.20
CA GLY A 706 9.70 -65.85 -34.65
C GLY A 706 9.06 -64.79 -35.55
N ILE A 707 9.78 -64.49 -36.64
CA ILE A 707 9.67 -63.34 -37.55
C ILE A 707 9.98 -61.99 -36.86
N GLY A 708 11.24 -61.59 -36.92
CA GLY A 708 11.66 -60.22 -36.59
C GLY A 708 11.06 -59.22 -37.59
N GLY A 709 10.73 -58.02 -37.11
CA GLY A 709 10.06 -56.98 -37.87
C GLY A 709 10.83 -55.66 -37.83
N ILE A 710 10.65 -54.86 -38.87
CA ILE A 710 11.00 -53.43 -38.82
C ILE A 710 9.96 -52.77 -37.92
N VAL A 711 10.42 -52.07 -36.89
CA VAL A 711 9.58 -51.23 -36.02
C VAL A 711 9.93 -49.78 -36.31
N ARG A 712 8.91 -48.92 -36.39
CA ARG A 712 9.05 -47.49 -36.55
C ARG A 712 8.56 -46.79 -35.29
N LYS A 713 9.34 -45.85 -34.76
CA LYS A 713 8.94 -44.92 -33.70
C LYS A 713 8.93 -43.50 -34.27
N ILE A 714 7.78 -42.85 -34.28
CA ILE A 714 7.60 -41.46 -34.71
C ILE A 714 7.43 -40.60 -33.47
N TYR A 715 8.23 -39.55 -33.36
CA TYR A 715 8.05 -38.49 -32.38
C TYR A 715 7.22 -37.39 -33.05
N GLY A 716 5.90 -37.42 -32.82
CA GLY A 716 4.95 -36.45 -33.36
C GLY A 716 4.75 -35.30 -32.39
N SER A 717 4.85 -34.05 -32.86
CA SER A 717 4.55 -32.87 -32.05
C SER A 717 3.25 -32.24 -32.54
N LYS A 718 2.34 -31.91 -31.63
CA LYS A 718 1.22 -31.01 -31.95
C LYS A 718 1.77 -29.59 -32.08
N ARG A 719 1.29 -28.85 -33.08
CA ARG A 719 1.53 -27.41 -33.20
C ARG A 719 0.28 -26.73 -32.70
N PHE A 720 0.43 -25.87 -31.69
CA PHE A 720 -0.59 -24.90 -31.34
C PHE A 720 -0.34 -23.68 -32.25
N THR A 721 -1.40 -23.14 -32.83
CA THR A 721 -1.37 -21.95 -33.70
C THR A 721 -2.16 -20.85 -33.06
#